data_AF-A0A3L7TBG5-F1
#
_entry.id   AF-A0A3L7TBG5-F1
#
_cell.length_a   1.000
_cell.length_b   1.000
_cell.length_c   1.000
_cell.angle_alpha   90.00
_cell.angle_beta   90.00
_cell.angle_gamma   90.00
#
_symmetry.space_group_name_H-M   'P 1'
#
loop_
_entity.id
_entity.type
_entity.pdbx_description
1 polymer ?
#
loop_
_entity_poly.entity_id
_entity_poly.type
_entity_poly.pdbx_seq_one_letter_code
_entity_poly.pdbx_strand_id
1 'polypeptide(L)'
;MEELFRTLKQVERTVSEADDAFAVAMRAIVGVDASDAVRRVREARERECLGASQMMSISGGEGSVDLTQIVAAERLPEDVKRAALARLADYDIRATQALRQLSRESQEFGMKFAAAMVELQKRQDPASQDWSQWEVVQKELVEKEGGALERARRSMTQTVQAGVESLRGVLEPAAWHSVATMVASQMSSGMVQTNVVPTVGAAMQRVLRKTDLDPTQRESVRSLQREWIESDFRQMQKALDSALTGSSMMFPGADAEKRQEELQAAEVRRTEFAQAAWDKLAAILGAESLSRYVNRQGVYGEEMPYGAVDDDEEFRIQSATQAQAAEDDMRAANGTARHSFNFRPISARELSEVIEFVLLTDAERTIVEQAHSAYTTRFTEQSVEAITRATTAQSNLWANMWQPQVEVIEQPAIVTETSEKSSAQSDTEDASAQVAAPTSRPQRPRINPEAFAECVAAQMAAFDLAFAADTEFAAECAAVLGASASTSEHRIAVMLRSIRVLDLAANSGTRWESASEAIAVTPLAISQQLELDDAARIEFASACAVALSAQMSALQSIARARYEGARRGEFVWWESSGSDDANAAQERYAASQLKDRTLATEGMVAVTAALDAALATLPASAVENATRVKRKLANPGVFKDPRDAVPLLRAALALEGLDEARKGQIEAVLAEYEMLYDDACEKMLQLAPVVIEANMTSEAWAAYTTRTMEFERLKFERGERAAKAISSIRRILGKTDAMRVPGLAGYQSGTGQPQGQ
;
A
#
# COMPACT_ATOMS: atom_id res chain seq x y z
N MET A 1 1.73 30.11 7.86
CA MET A 1 0.54 29.63 7.13
C MET A 1 0.27 30.42 5.86
N GLU A 2 0.02 31.73 5.91
CA GLU A 2 -0.21 32.52 4.68
C GLU A 2 0.92 32.41 3.65
N GLU A 3 2.17 32.45 4.11
CA GLU A 3 3.35 32.28 3.24
C GLU A 3 3.41 30.87 2.62
N LEU A 4 3.11 29.83 3.39
CA LEU A 4 3.01 28.45 2.90
C LEU A 4 1.98 28.34 1.77
N PHE A 5 0.78 28.91 1.96
CA PHE A 5 -0.27 28.92 0.92
C PHE A 5 0.12 29.71 -0.32
N ARG A 6 0.83 30.83 -0.15
CA ARG A 6 1.36 31.61 -1.28
C ARG A 6 2.37 30.79 -2.08
N THR A 7 3.28 30.10 -1.40
CA THR A 7 4.28 29.22 -2.02
C THR A 7 3.62 28.03 -2.72
N LEU A 8 2.64 27.36 -2.08
CA LEU A 8 1.88 26.26 -2.70
C LEU A 8 1.17 26.73 -3.97
N LYS A 9 0.48 27.87 -3.95
CA LYS A 9 -0.16 28.46 -5.15
C LYS A 9 0.85 28.77 -6.25
N GLN A 10 2.05 29.21 -5.89
CA GLN A 10 3.11 29.46 -6.86
C GLN A 10 3.61 28.15 -7.49
N VAL A 11 3.80 27.09 -6.69
CA VAL A 11 4.18 25.76 -7.17
C VAL A 11 3.10 25.18 -8.08
N GLU A 12 1.84 25.19 -7.66
CA GLU A 12 0.68 24.73 -8.45
C GLU A 12 0.63 25.45 -9.81
N ARG A 13 0.84 26.77 -9.80
CA ARG A 13 0.90 27.57 -11.03
C ARG A 13 2.07 27.17 -11.93
N THR A 14 3.27 27.01 -11.38
CA THR A 14 4.46 26.61 -12.17
C THR A 14 4.30 25.21 -12.76
N VAL A 15 3.71 24.27 -12.02
CA VAL A 15 3.39 22.93 -12.53
C VAL A 15 2.37 23.01 -13.66
N SER A 16 1.29 23.78 -13.50
CA SER A 16 0.29 23.99 -14.56
C SER A 16 0.88 24.63 -15.81
N GLU A 17 1.76 25.64 -15.67
CA GLU A 17 2.44 26.30 -16.80
C GLU A 17 3.37 25.31 -17.54
N ALA A 18 4.08 24.45 -16.80
CA ALA A 18 4.92 23.41 -17.37
C ALA A 18 4.10 22.33 -18.10
N ASP A 19 2.97 21.92 -17.54
CA ASP A 19 2.07 20.95 -18.17
C ASP A 19 1.40 21.50 -19.43
N ASP A 20 1.05 22.79 -19.44
CA ASP A 20 0.54 23.46 -20.64
C ASP A 20 1.61 23.54 -21.74
N ALA A 21 2.84 23.92 -21.39
CA ALA A 21 3.96 23.94 -22.32
C ALA A 21 4.25 22.54 -22.89
N PHE A 22 4.24 21.53 -22.03
CA PHE A 22 4.40 20.13 -22.43
C PHE A 22 3.26 19.66 -23.35
N ALA A 23 2.00 19.95 -23.01
CA ALA A 23 0.85 19.57 -23.83
C ALA A 23 0.89 20.23 -25.22
N VAL A 24 1.30 21.50 -25.30
CA VAL A 24 1.51 22.20 -26.58
C VAL A 24 2.60 21.54 -27.41
N ALA A 25 3.76 21.24 -26.79
CA ALA A 25 4.86 20.54 -27.47
C ALA A 25 4.44 19.15 -27.96
N MET A 26 3.72 18.39 -27.13
CA MET A 26 3.22 17.06 -27.48
C MET A 26 2.24 17.12 -28.64
N ARG A 27 1.28 18.06 -28.66
CA ARG A 27 0.36 18.23 -29.79
C ARG A 27 1.08 18.51 -31.11
N ALA A 28 2.17 19.28 -31.07
CA ALA A 28 3.00 19.53 -32.24
C ALA A 28 3.69 18.26 -32.77
N ILE A 29 4.00 17.31 -31.89
CA ILE A 29 4.67 16.04 -32.22
C ILE A 29 3.68 15.00 -32.73
N VAL A 30 2.55 14.81 -32.03
CA VAL A 30 1.61 13.70 -32.31
C VAL A 30 0.59 14.01 -33.39
N GLY A 31 0.48 15.27 -33.82
CA GLY A 31 -0.47 15.72 -34.84
C GLY A 31 -1.88 15.98 -34.30
N VAL A 32 -2.73 16.56 -35.16
CA VAL A 32 -4.08 17.03 -34.80
C VAL A 32 -4.99 15.87 -34.33
N ASP A 33 -4.83 14.69 -34.92
CA ASP A 33 -5.66 13.51 -34.64
C ASP A 33 -5.47 12.96 -33.21
N ALA A 34 -4.35 13.28 -32.54
CA ALA A 34 -4.05 12.87 -31.17
C ALA A 34 -4.16 14.02 -30.15
N SER A 35 -4.64 15.19 -30.57
CA SER A 35 -4.78 16.39 -29.72
C SER A 35 -5.69 16.16 -28.51
N ASP A 36 -6.74 15.36 -28.68
CA ASP A 36 -7.67 14.99 -27.61
C ASP A 36 -7.02 14.08 -26.57
N ALA A 37 -6.18 13.13 -26.99
CA ALA A 37 -5.46 12.25 -26.07
C ALA A 37 -4.46 13.06 -25.22
N VAL A 38 -3.69 13.95 -25.86
CA VAL A 38 -2.76 14.86 -25.14
C VAL A 38 -3.50 15.75 -24.16
N ARG A 39 -4.66 16.28 -24.55
CA ARG A 39 -5.52 17.05 -23.65
C ARG A 39 -5.96 16.23 -22.45
N ARG A 40 -6.46 15.00 -22.64
CA ARG A 40 -6.90 14.14 -21.53
C ARG A 40 -5.77 13.81 -20.56
N VAL A 41 -4.57 13.53 -21.06
CA VAL A 41 -3.39 13.29 -20.20
C VAL A 41 -3.07 14.52 -19.34
N ARG A 42 -3.12 15.72 -19.94
CA ARG A 42 -2.94 16.99 -19.22
C ARG A 42 -4.02 17.19 -18.16
N GLU A 43 -5.29 16.94 -18.48
CA GLU A 43 -6.39 17.03 -17.52
C GLU A 43 -6.27 16.01 -16.38
N ALA A 44 -5.88 14.75 -16.68
CA ALA A 44 -5.69 13.70 -15.68
C ALA A 44 -4.55 14.05 -14.72
N ARG A 45 -3.40 14.49 -15.24
CA ARG A 45 -2.27 14.93 -14.42
C ARG A 45 -2.61 16.12 -13.54
N GLU A 46 -3.35 17.09 -14.07
CA GLU A 46 -3.80 18.23 -13.28
C GLU A 46 -4.73 17.79 -12.15
N ARG A 47 -5.64 16.83 -12.40
CA ARG A 47 -6.48 16.26 -11.34
C ARG A 47 -5.67 15.54 -10.27
N GLU A 48 -4.64 14.79 -10.67
CA GLU A 48 -3.72 14.13 -9.74
C GLU A 48 -2.98 15.16 -8.86
N CYS A 49 -2.46 16.25 -9.44
CA CYS A 49 -1.81 17.31 -8.69
C CYS A 49 -2.78 18.02 -7.71
N LEU A 50 -4.01 18.30 -8.14
CA LEU A 50 -5.03 18.93 -7.29
C LEU A 50 -5.48 17.97 -6.17
N GLY A 51 -5.63 16.68 -6.46
CA GLY A 51 -6.02 15.63 -5.52
C GLY A 51 -4.93 15.27 -4.50
N ALA A 52 -3.65 15.37 -4.89
CA ALA A 52 -2.52 15.11 -4.00
C ALA A 52 -2.27 16.22 -2.96
N SER A 53 -2.95 17.36 -3.06
CA SER A 53 -2.78 18.44 -2.09
C SER A 53 -3.22 17.99 -0.69
N GLN A 54 -2.36 18.16 0.32
CA GLN A 54 -2.63 17.83 1.74
C GLN A 54 -3.91 18.49 2.32
N MET A 55 -4.49 19.48 1.64
CA MET A 55 -5.75 20.10 2.07
C MET A 55 -6.98 19.27 1.64
N MET A 56 -6.87 18.45 0.59
CA MET A 56 -7.93 17.52 0.18
C MET A 56 -8.07 16.34 1.15
N SER A 57 -6.98 15.94 1.84
CA SER A 57 -7.08 14.95 2.92
C SER A 57 -7.81 15.51 4.15
N ILE A 58 -7.70 16.81 4.42
CA ILE A 58 -8.45 17.51 5.48
C ILE A 58 -9.95 17.66 5.13
N SER A 59 -10.34 17.64 3.86
CA SER A 59 -11.76 17.68 3.46
C SER A 59 -12.43 16.30 3.34
N GLY A 60 -11.72 15.23 3.70
CA GLY A 60 -12.23 13.85 3.70
C GLY A 60 -11.63 12.95 2.63
N GLY A 61 -10.54 13.35 1.96
CA GLY A 61 -9.74 12.45 1.12
C GLY A 61 -10.47 11.92 -0.12
N GLU A 62 -11.56 12.55 -0.54
CA GLU A 62 -12.27 12.18 -1.77
C GLU A 62 -11.41 12.60 -2.97
N GLY A 63 -10.51 11.70 -3.37
CA GLY A 63 -9.78 11.80 -4.63
C GLY A 63 -10.77 11.92 -5.78
N SER A 64 -10.43 12.70 -6.81
CA SER A 64 -11.25 12.75 -8.01
C SER A 64 -11.27 11.39 -8.69
N VAL A 65 -12.45 10.83 -8.94
CA VAL A 65 -12.61 9.62 -9.75
C VAL A 65 -12.16 9.91 -11.18
N ASP A 66 -11.09 9.26 -11.63
CA ASP A 66 -10.64 9.38 -13.02
C ASP A 66 -11.33 8.31 -13.90
N LEU A 67 -12.53 8.65 -14.39
CA LEU A 67 -13.30 7.76 -15.28
C LEU A 67 -12.52 7.40 -16.55
N THR A 68 -11.66 8.29 -17.02
CA THR A 68 -10.85 8.07 -18.22
C THR A 68 -9.80 7.00 -17.95
N GLN A 69 -9.11 7.07 -16.81
CA GLN A 69 -8.18 6.03 -16.36
C GLN A 69 -8.89 4.68 -16.14
N ILE A 70 -10.06 4.71 -15.50
CA ILE A 70 -10.87 3.49 -15.26
C ILE A 70 -11.24 2.81 -16.59
N VAL A 71 -11.79 3.57 -17.56
CA VAL A 71 -12.13 3.04 -18.89
C VAL A 71 -10.87 2.62 -19.67
N ALA A 72 -9.74 3.30 -19.47
CA ALA A 72 -8.48 2.95 -20.12
C ALA A 72 -7.88 1.64 -19.59
N ALA A 73 -8.03 1.37 -18.28
CA ALA A 73 -7.59 0.14 -17.63
C ALA A 73 -8.48 -1.06 -17.97
N GLU A 74 -9.75 -0.81 -18.33
CA GLU A 74 -10.67 -1.89 -18.69
C GLU A 74 -10.34 -2.55 -20.03
N ARG A 75 -10.52 -3.87 -20.06
CA ARG A 75 -10.31 -4.71 -21.26
C ARG A 75 -11.55 -4.68 -22.16
N LEU A 76 -11.86 -3.49 -22.69
CA LEU A 76 -12.97 -3.26 -23.62
C LEU A 76 -12.55 -3.49 -25.07
N PRO A 77 -13.47 -3.93 -25.96
CA PRO A 77 -13.27 -3.81 -27.41
C PRO A 77 -12.85 -2.39 -27.80
N GLU A 78 -11.88 -2.24 -28.70
CA GLU A 78 -11.28 -0.94 -29.04
C GLU A 78 -12.28 0.11 -29.54
N ASP A 79 -13.32 -0.32 -30.27
CA ASP A 79 -14.41 0.54 -30.71
C ASP A 79 -15.27 1.04 -29.55
N VAL A 80 -15.62 0.16 -28.61
CA VAL A 80 -16.35 0.50 -27.37
C VAL A 80 -15.51 1.41 -26.49
N LYS A 81 -14.22 1.09 -26.31
CA LYS A 81 -13.27 1.91 -25.54
C LYS A 81 -13.17 3.31 -26.12
N ARG A 82 -13.02 3.42 -27.45
CA ARG A 82 -12.97 4.72 -28.15
C ARG A 82 -14.27 5.50 -27.99
N ALA A 83 -15.42 4.85 -28.10
CA ALA A 83 -16.73 5.48 -27.90
C ALA A 83 -16.92 5.96 -26.46
N ALA A 84 -16.54 5.16 -25.46
CA ALA A 84 -16.59 5.51 -24.04
C ALA A 84 -15.67 6.70 -23.73
N LEU A 85 -14.41 6.66 -24.19
CA LEU A 85 -13.47 7.75 -24.03
C LEU A 85 -13.96 9.05 -24.71
N ALA A 86 -14.59 8.94 -25.89
CA ALA A 86 -15.18 10.09 -26.57
C ALA A 86 -16.29 10.75 -25.72
N ARG A 87 -17.14 9.98 -25.03
CA ARG A 87 -18.15 10.52 -24.10
C ARG A 87 -17.52 11.20 -22.88
N LEU A 88 -16.37 10.72 -22.43
CA LEU A 88 -15.67 11.28 -21.28
C LEU A 88 -14.90 12.57 -21.57
N ALA A 89 -14.74 12.99 -22.82
CA ALA A 89 -13.99 14.20 -23.16
C ALA A 89 -14.52 15.46 -22.46
N ASP A 90 -15.84 15.61 -22.39
CA ASP A 90 -16.47 16.73 -21.69
C ASP A 90 -16.49 16.53 -20.17
N TYR A 91 -16.55 15.27 -19.73
CA TYR A 91 -16.42 14.94 -18.32
C TYR A 91 -15.07 15.38 -17.78
N ASP A 92 -13.96 15.04 -18.46
CA ASP A 92 -12.61 15.37 -18.01
C ASP A 92 -12.46 16.87 -17.73
N ILE A 93 -12.94 17.72 -18.65
CA ILE A 93 -12.88 19.18 -18.49
C ILE A 93 -13.69 19.63 -17.26
N ARG A 94 -14.94 19.17 -17.16
CA ARG A 94 -15.83 19.55 -16.05
C ARG A 94 -15.28 19.07 -14.71
N ALA A 95 -14.72 17.85 -14.67
CA ALA A 95 -14.15 17.26 -13.47
C ALA A 95 -12.94 18.05 -13.01
N THR A 96 -12.02 18.40 -13.92
CA THR A 96 -10.87 19.25 -13.57
C THR A 96 -11.32 20.63 -13.09
N GLN A 97 -12.32 21.25 -13.73
CA GLN A 97 -12.85 22.55 -13.30
C GLN A 97 -13.51 22.49 -11.92
N ALA A 98 -14.35 21.47 -11.68
CA ALA A 98 -14.99 21.27 -10.38
C ALA A 98 -13.96 20.99 -9.29
N LEU A 99 -12.92 20.22 -9.58
CA LEU A 99 -11.82 19.94 -8.65
C LEU A 99 -10.97 21.18 -8.35
N ARG A 100 -10.68 22.03 -9.35
CA ARG A 100 -10.04 23.34 -9.13
C ARG A 100 -10.86 24.22 -8.19
N GLN A 101 -12.18 24.24 -8.38
CA GLN A 101 -13.07 24.99 -7.51
C GLN A 101 -13.04 24.40 -6.09
N LEU A 102 -13.17 23.08 -5.96
CA LEU A 102 -13.11 22.38 -4.67
C LEU A 102 -11.80 22.64 -3.93
N SER A 103 -10.65 22.56 -4.62
CA SER A 103 -9.34 22.87 -4.05
C SER A 103 -9.27 24.31 -3.56
N ARG A 104 -9.74 25.28 -4.37
CA ARG A 104 -9.77 26.70 -3.97
C ARG A 104 -10.61 26.94 -2.72
N GLU A 105 -11.84 26.40 -2.68
CA GLU A 105 -12.73 26.53 -1.53
C GLU A 105 -12.17 25.81 -0.30
N SER A 106 -11.50 24.66 -0.48
CA SER A 106 -10.83 23.93 0.60
C SER A 106 -9.67 24.75 1.18
N GLN A 107 -8.87 25.37 0.31
CA GLN A 107 -7.77 26.26 0.73
C GLN A 107 -8.30 27.47 1.50
N GLU A 108 -9.36 28.12 1.00
CA GLU A 108 -9.98 29.26 1.66
C GLU A 108 -10.57 28.86 3.02
N PHE A 109 -11.31 27.75 3.07
CA PHE A 109 -11.84 27.19 4.31
C PHE A 109 -10.73 26.89 5.32
N GLY A 110 -9.67 26.18 4.91
CA GLY A 110 -8.57 25.84 5.81
C GLY A 110 -7.77 27.06 6.30
N MET A 111 -7.65 28.13 5.50
CA MET A 111 -7.08 29.40 5.97
C MET A 111 -7.97 30.07 7.04
N LYS A 112 -9.27 30.14 6.81
CA LYS A 112 -10.23 30.70 7.78
C LYS A 112 -10.28 29.86 9.05
N PHE A 113 -10.21 28.53 8.92
CA PHE A 113 -10.11 27.60 10.03
C PHE A 113 -8.85 27.85 10.84
N ALA A 114 -7.66 27.86 10.21
CA ALA A 114 -6.41 28.16 10.90
C ALA A 114 -6.42 29.53 11.60
N ALA A 115 -7.01 30.56 10.97
CA ALA A 115 -7.13 31.88 11.58
C ALA A 115 -8.05 31.88 12.81
N ALA A 116 -9.21 31.21 12.74
CA ALA A 116 -10.12 31.07 13.87
C ALA A 116 -9.47 30.30 15.03
N MET A 117 -8.65 29.29 14.71
CA MET A 117 -7.93 28.48 15.68
C MET A 117 -6.86 29.28 16.42
N VAL A 118 -6.09 30.10 15.69
CA VAL A 118 -5.12 31.03 16.30
C VAL A 118 -5.84 32.04 17.20
N GLU A 119 -7.00 32.55 16.78
CA GLU A 119 -7.77 33.50 17.58
C GLU A 119 -8.34 32.85 18.86
N LEU A 120 -8.82 31.61 18.77
CA LEU A 120 -9.27 30.85 19.93
C LEU A 120 -8.10 30.56 20.89
N GLN A 121 -6.94 30.16 20.36
CA GLN A 121 -5.74 29.90 21.15
C GLN A 121 -5.25 31.16 21.89
N LYS A 122 -5.45 32.36 21.33
CA LYS A 122 -5.13 33.63 22.01
C LYS A 122 -6.09 33.96 23.15
N ARG A 123 -7.34 33.49 23.08
CA ARG A 123 -8.39 33.76 24.07
C ARG A 123 -8.39 32.75 25.21
N GLN A 124 -7.94 31.53 24.95
CA GLN A 124 -7.81 30.50 25.97
C GLN A 124 -6.56 30.74 26.81
N ASP A 125 -6.69 30.63 28.13
CA ASP A 125 -5.55 30.44 29.01
C ASP A 125 -4.86 29.13 28.59
N PRO A 126 -3.55 29.12 28.30
CA PRO A 126 -2.80 27.90 27.96
C PRO A 126 -3.01 26.76 28.98
N ALA A 127 -3.36 27.10 30.24
CA ALA A 127 -3.61 26.13 31.30
C ALA A 127 -5.02 25.52 31.30
N SER A 128 -5.98 26.06 30.54
CA SER A 128 -7.40 25.69 30.65
C SER A 128 -8.06 25.30 29.32
N GLN A 129 -7.34 24.70 28.37
CA GLN A 129 -7.87 24.33 27.04
C GLN A 129 -9.22 23.61 27.14
N ASP A 130 -10.30 24.37 26.95
CA ASP A 130 -11.67 23.90 27.02
C ASP A 130 -12.09 23.47 25.61
N TRP A 131 -12.06 22.16 25.37
CA TRP A 131 -12.43 21.54 24.10
C TRP A 131 -13.89 21.79 23.70
N SER A 132 -14.77 22.16 24.64
CA SER A 132 -16.16 22.50 24.28
C SER A 132 -16.24 23.79 23.46
N GLN A 133 -15.36 24.77 23.74
CA GLN A 133 -15.26 26.00 22.94
C GLN A 133 -14.70 25.74 21.54
N TRP A 134 -13.82 24.74 21.41
CA TRP A 134 -13.32 24.26 20.13
C TRP A 134 -14.44 23.69 19.26
N GLU A 135 -15.30 22.83 19.83
CA GLU A 135 -16.45 22.28 19.13
C GLU A 135 -17.42 23.38 18.66
N VAL A 136 -17.67 24.40 19.50
CA VAL A 136 -18.52 25.53 19.14
C VAL A 136 -17.92 26.36 18.00
N VAL A 137 -16.64 26.71 18.07
CA VAL A 137 -15.98 27.50 17.00
C VAL A 137 -15.86 26.70 15.71
N GLN A 138 -15.55 25.39 15.79
CA GLN A 138 -15.55 24.53 14.63
C GLN A 138 -16.94 24.48 13.99
N LYS A 139 -17.99 24.30 14.79
CA LYS A 139 -19.39 24.27 14.32
C LYS A 139 -19.80 25.60 13.67
N GLU A 140 -19.55 26.73 14.33
CA GLU A 140 -19.85 28.06 13.78
C GLU A 140 -19.10 28.34 12.48
N LEU A 141 -17.82 27.95 12.41
CA LEU A 141 -17.02 28.12 11.20
C LEU A 141 -17.51 27.22 10.06
N VAL A 142 -17.89 25.98 10.36
CA VAL A 142 -18.48 25.06 9.38
C VAL A 142 -19.81 25.59 8.86
N GLU A 143 -20.68 26.08 9.75
CA GLU A 143 -21.96 26.68 9.37
C GLU A 143 -21.78 27.96 8.53
N LYS A 144 -20.82 28.81 8.91
CA LYS A 144 -20.58 30.10 8.26
C LYS A 144 -19.80 29.99 6.95
N GLU A 145 -18.73 29.20 6.95
CA GLU A 145 -17.74 29.16 5.86
C GLU A 145 -17.77 27.85 5.07
N GLY A 146 -18.31 26.76 5.64
CA GLY A 146 -18.39 25.44 4.98
C GLY A 146 -19.37 25.39 3.81
N GLY A 147 -20.31 26.34 3.71
CA GLY A 147 -21.32 26.34 2.65
C GLY A 147 -20.75 26.47 1.23
N ALA A 148 -19.65 27.19 1.03
CA ALA A 148 -19.01 27.31 -0.29
C ALA A 148 -18.25 26.03 -0.67
N LEU A 149 -17.51 25.47 0.28
CA LEU A 149 -16.85 24.17 0.15
C LEU A 149 -17.85 23.06 -0.19
N GLU A 150 -18.98 23.01 0.52
CA GLU A 150 -20.02 22.01 0.30
C GLU A 150 -20.71 22.16 -1.07
N ARG A 151 -20.86 23.38 -1.60
CA ARG A 151 -21.35 23.60 -2.97
C ARG A 151 -20.34 23.12 -4.01
N ALA A 152 -19.05 23.39 -3.83
CA ALA A 152 -18.01 22.93 -4.74
C ALA A 152 -17.91 21.40 -4.74
N ARG A 153 -18.01 20.77 -3.56
CA ARG A 153 -18.06 19.32 -3.40
C ARG A 153 -19.28 18.71 -4.11
N ARG A 154 -20.47 19.27 -3.90
CA ARG A 154 -21.69 18.85 -4.62
C ARG A 154 -21.54 19.00 -6.13
N SER A 155 -20.91 20.06 -6.62
CA SER A 155 -20.63 20.25 -8.04
C SER A 155 -19.69 19.17 -8.60
N MET A 156 -18.63 18.81 -7.88
CA MET A 156 -17.72 17.73 -8.26
C MET A 156 -18.45 16.39 -8.32
N THR A 157 -19.22 16.09 -7.29
CA THR A 157 -20.07 14.91 -7.20
C THR A 157 -21.04 14.80 -8.39
N GLN A 158 -21.79 15.86 -8.68
CA GLN A 158 -22.71 15.90 -9.82
C GLN A 158 -21.98 15.68 -11.15
N THR A 159 -20.74 16.15 -11.25
CA THR A 159 -19.89 15.95 -12.43
C THR A 159 -19.50 14.48 -12.58
N VAL A 160 -19.09 13.81 -11.50
CA VAL A 160 -18.82 12.37 -11.47
C VAL A 160 -20.09 11.59 -11.85
N GLN A 161 -21.23 11.91 -11.24
CA GLN A 161 -22.51 11.27 -11.54
C GLN A 161 -22.91 11.40 -13.01
N ALA A 162 -22.77 12.59 -13.59
CA ALA A 162 -23.03 12.83 -15.01
C ALA A 162 -22.07 12.06 -15.92
N GLY A 163 -20.79 11.96 -15.55
CA GLY A 163 -19.78 11.18 -16.27
C GLY A 163 -20.12 9.68 -16.26
N VAL A 164 -20.44 9.16 -15.07
CA VAL A 164 -20.87 7.78 -14.84
C VAL A 164 -22.11 7.47 -15.70
N GLU A 165 -23.19 8.26 -15.60
CA GLU A 165 -24.40 8.03 -16.40
C GLU A 165 -24.15 8.12 -17.91
N SER A 166 -23.20 8.96 -18.35
CA SER A 166 -22.84 9.04 -19.78
C SER A 166 -22.18 7.77 -20.33
N LEU A 167 -21.45 7.03 -19.50
CA LEU A 167 -20.83 5.76 -19.86
C LEU A 167 -21.84 4.62 -19.93
N ARG A 168 -22.90 4.68 -19.11
CA ARG A 168 -23.96 3.66 -19.05
C ARG A 168 -24.62 3.39 -20.40
N GLY A 169 -24.77 4.43 -21.23
CA GLY A 169 -25.38 4.30 -22.56
C GLY A 169 -24.46 3.72 -23.64
N VAL A 170 -23.18 3.48 -23.33
CA VAL A 170 -22.15 3.01 -24.29
C VAL A 170 -21.57 1.66 -23.88
N LEU A 171 -21.54 1.34 -22.59
CA LEU A 171 -20.99 0.10 -22.08
C LEU A 171 -22.06 -0.98 -21.95
N GLU A 172 -21.72 -2.20 -22.39
CA GLU A 172 -22.50 -3.40 -22.11
C GLU A 172 -22.62 -3.64 -20.59
N PRO A 173 -23.69 -4.30 -20.08
CA PRO A 173 -23.95 -4.43 -18.65
C PRO A 173 -22.78 -4.96 -17.81
N ALA A 174 -22.00 -5.92 -18.33
CA ALA A 174 -20.85 -6.48 -17.63
C ALA A 174 -19.67 -5.49 -17.53
N ALA A 175 -19.36 -4.78 -18.63
CA ALA A 175 -18.33 -3.75 -18.66
C ALA A 175 -18.71 -2.55 -17.77
N TRP A 176 -19.98 -2.15 -17.84
CA TRP A 176 -20.55 -1.13 -16.99
C TRP A 176 -20.46 -1.49 -15.51
N HIS A 177 -20.80 -2.71 -15.12
CA HIS A 177 -20.68 -3.18 -13.74
C HIS A 177 -19.22 -3.08 -13.24
N SER A 178 -18.24 -3.47 -14.06
CA SER A 178 -16.82 -3.36 -13.69
C SER A 178 -16.40 -1.91 -13.46
N VAL A 179 -16.75 -1.01 -14.40
CA VAL A 179 -16.50 0.44 -14.28
C VAL A 179 -17.19 1.01 -13.03
N ALA A 180 -18.47 0.70 -12.81
CA ALA A 180 -19.22 1.16 -11.64
C ALA A 180 -18.61 0.66 -10.32
N THR A 181 -18.09 -0.58 -10.31
CA THR A 181 -17.41 -1.15 -9.14
C THR A 181 -16.13 -0.37 -8.82
N MET A 182 -15.30 -0.07 -9.82
CA MET A 182 -14.08 0.73 -9.61
C MET A 182 -14.39 2.15 -9.19
N VAL A 183 -15.43 2.78 -9.76
CA VAL A 183 -15.89 4.11 -9.34
C VAL A 183 -16.34 4.07 -7.88
N ALA A 184 -17.19 3.12 -7.51
CA ALA A 184 -17.65 2.97 -6.13
C ALA A 184 -16.49 2.66 -5.18
N SER A 185 -15.51 1.86 -5.59
CA SER A 185 -14.30 1.57 -4.82
C SER A 185 -13.44 2.82 -4.61
N GLN A 186 -13.17 3.60 -5.66
CA GLN A 186 -12.42 4.86 -5.53
C GLN A 186 -13.14 5.86 -4.63
N MET A 187 -14.46 5.99 -4.77
CA MET A 187 -15.26 6.89 -3.91
C MET A 187 -15.39 6.40 -2.47
N SER A 188 -15.45 5.08 -2.25
CA SER A 188 -15.58 4.48 -0.92
C SER A 188 -14.25 4.24 -0.21
N SER A 189 -13.12 4.37 -0.90
CA SER A 189 -11.78 4.22 -0.31
C SER A 189 -11.53 5.16 0.87
N GLY A 190 -12.32 6.23 1.01
CA GLY A 190 -12.36 7.10 2.19
C GLY A 190 -13.48 6.82 3.22
N MET A 191 -14.45 5.93 2.94
CA MET A 191 -15.71 5.88 3.72
C MET A 191 -16.11 4.51 4.29
N VAL A 192 -15.55 3.38 3.87
CA VAL A 192 -15.64 2.03 4.50
C VAL A 192 -15.01 1.05 3.51
N GLN A 193 -14.25 0.07 3.99
CA GLN A 193 -13.61 -0.95 3.15
C GLN A 193 -14.66 -1.87 2.50
N THR A 194 -15.28 -1.45 1.40
CA THR A 194 -16.23 -2.25 0.60
C THR A 194 -15.57 -3.42 -0.17
N ASN A 195 -14.36 -3.82 0.25
CA ASN A 195 -13.47 -4.79 -0.40
C ASN A 195 -13.89 -6.26 -0.25
N VAL A 196 -14.98 -6.57 0.47
CA VAL A 196 -15.31 -7.95 0.84
C VAL A 196 -16.00 -8.75 -0.29
N VAL A 197 -16.55 -8.08 -1.30
CA VAL A 197 -17.46 -8.67 -2.30
C VAL A 197 -16.87 -9.04 -3.70
N PRO A 198 -15.68 -8.58 -4.15
CA PRO A 198 -15.16 -8.91 -5.50
C PRO A 198 -14.88 -10.40 -5.77
N THR A 199 -14.88 -11.27 -4.76
CA THR A 199 -14.40 -12.66 -4.88
C THR A 199 -15.33 -13.57 -5.67
N VAL A 200 -16.65 -13.35 -5.63
CA VAL A 200 -17.66 -14.20 -6.30
C VAL A 200 -17.61 -14.05 -7.81
N GLY A 201 -17.66 -12.82 -8.32
CA GLY A 201 -17.62 -12.55 -9.75
C GLY A 201 -16.34 -13.07 -10.40
N ALA A 202 -15.20 -12.88 -9.73
CA ALA A 202 -13.91 -13.43 -10.15
C ALA A 202 -13.93 -14.96 -10.17
N ALA A 203 -14.50 -15.61 -9.15
CA ALA A 203 -14.63 -17.07 -9.11
C ALA A 203 -15.49 -17.61 -10.26
N MET A 204 -16.62 -16.97 -10.57
CA MET A 204 -17.47 -17.37 -11.70
C MET A 204 -16.76 -17.21 -13.04
N GLN A 205 -16.04 -16.10 -13.28
CA GLN A 205 -15.25 -15.92 -14.49
C GLN A 205 -14.18 -17.00 -14.64
N ARG A 206 -13.51 -17.38 -13.54
CA ARG A 206 -12.51 -18.45 -13.53
C ARG A 206 -13.12 -19.80 -13.85
N VAL A 207 -14.26 -20.13 -13.21
CA VAL A 207 -15.02 -21.35 -13.50
C VAL A 207 -15.35 -21.40 -15.00
N LEU A 208 -15.86 -20.32 -15.59
CA LEU A 208 -16.23 -20.27 -17.01
C LEU A 208 -15.08 -20.51 -18.00
N ARG A 209 -13.82 -20.34 -17.59
CA ARG A 209 -12.62 -20.64 -18.42
C ARG A 209 -12.28 -22.12 -18.48
N LYS A 210 -12.93 -22.96 -17.67
CA LYS A 210 -12.68 -24.39 -17.61
C LYS A 210 -13.22 -25.11 -18.84
N THR A 211 -12.38 -25.98 -19.40
CA THR A 211 -12.71 -26.80 -20.58
C THR A 211 -13.59 -28.00 -20.23
N ASP A 212 -13.53 -28.47 -18.98
CA ASP A 212 -14.26 -29.63 -18.45
C ASP A 212 -15.67 -29.32 -17.94
N LEU A 213 -16.10 -28.06 -17.95
CA LEU A 213 -17.51 -27.71 -17.74
C LEU A 213 -18.37 -28.22 -18.89
N ASP A 214 -19.40 -28.99 -18.56
CA ASP A 214 -20.42 -29.31 -19.54
C ASP A 214 -21.19 -28.04 -20.00
N PRO A 215 -21.82 -28.04 -21.18
CA PRO A 215 -22.52 -26.88 -21.70
C PRO A 215 -23.64 -26.36 -20.77
N THR A 216 -24.32 -27.25 -20.05
CA THR A 216 -25.43 -26.90 -19.14
C THR A 216 -24.91 -26.22 -17.88
N GLN A 217 -23.84 -26.73 -17.27
CA GLN A 217 -23.15 -26.09 -16.16
C GLN A 217 -22.61 -24.72 -16.58
N ARG A 218 -21.96 -24.64 -17.74
CA ARG A 218 -21.40 -23.37 -18.25
C ARG A 218 -22.50 -22.31 -18.43
N GLU A 219 -23.65 -22.67 -19.00
CA GLU A 219 -24.77 -21.73 -19.13
C GLU A 219 -25.38 -21.38 -17.76
N SER A 220 -25.45 -22.33 -16.83
CA SER A 220 -25.91 -22.08 -15.46
C SER A 220 -25.00 -21.09 -14.72
N VAL A 221 -23.68 -21.21 -14.85
CA VAL A 221 -22.72 -20.27 -14.27
C VAL A 221 -22.82 -18.90 -14.93
N ARG A 222 -23.02 -18.80 -16.26
CA ARG A 222 -23.26 -17.51 -16.94
C ARG A 222 -24.56 -16.85 -16.51
N SER A 223 -25.62 -17.63 -16.34
CA SER A 223 -26.91 -17.14 -15.84
C SER A 223 -26.76 -16.61 -14.41
N LEU A 224 -26.11 -17.37 -13.54
CA LEU A 224 -25.81 -16.97 -12.17
C LEU A 224 -24.93 -15.73 -12.10
N GLN A 225 -23.91 -15.64 -12.95
CA GLN A 225 -23.05 -14.45 -13.05
C GLN A 225 -23.84 -13.20 -13.43
N ARG A 226 -24.76 -13.31 -14.41
CA ARG A 226 -25.65 -12.19 -14.78
C ARG A 226 -26.57 -11.78 -13.62
N GLU A 227 -27.14 -12.76 -12.92
CA GLU A 227 -28.01 -12.52 -11.74
C GLU A 227 -27.26 -11.80 -10.61
N TRP A 228 -26.04 -12.26 -10.30
CA TRP A 228 -25.18 -11.66 -9.28
C TRP A 228 -24.75 -10.25 -9.67
N ILE A 229 -24.26 -10.05 -10.91
CA ILE A 229 -23.87 -8.74 -11.44
C ILE A 229 -25.02 -7.74 -11.30
N GLU A 230 -26.23 -8.12 -11.71
CA GLU A 230 -27.41 -7.25 -11.65
C GLU A 230 -27.81 -6.93 -10.20
N SER A 231 -27.75 -7.92 -9.30
CA SER A 231 -28.14 -7.74 -7.88
C SER A 231 -27.14 -6.89 -7.11
N ASP A 232 -25.85 -7.17 -7.28
CA ASP A 232 -24.76 -6.41 -6.68
C ASP A 232 -24.72 -4.98 -7.25
N PHE A 233 -24.92 -4.84 -8.56
CA PHE A 233 -25.01 -3.54 -9.22
C PHE A 233 -26.10 -2.65 -8.60
N ARG A 234 -27.31 -3.18 -8.34
CA ARG A 234 -28.38 -2.38 -7.71
C ARG A 234 -28.03 -1.90 -6.31
N GLN A 235 -27.28 -2.69 -5.52
CA GLN A 235 -26.84 -2.25 -4.20
C GLN A 235 -25.71 -1.25 -4.29
N MET A 236 -24.74 -1.47 -5.18
CA MET A 236 -23.67 -0.51 -5.43
C MET A 236 -24.22 0.81 -5.95
N GLN A 237 -25.23 0.80 -6.81
CA GLN A 237 -25.88 2.01 -7.29
C GLN A 237 -26.52 2.78 -6.13
N LYS A 238 -27.22 2.10 -5.21
CA LYS A 238 -27.77 2.75 -4.01
C LYS A 238 -26.68 3.32 -3.11
N ALA A 239 -25.60 2.57 -2.89
CA ALA A 239 -24.46 3.03 -2.09
C ALA A 239 -23.77 4.23 -2.74
N LEU A 240 -23.59 4.20 -4.07
CA LEU A 240 -23.03 5.27 -4.86
C LEU A 240 -23.94 6.51 -4.83
N ASP A 241 -25.26 6.35 -5.00
CA ASP A 241 -26.22 7.45 -4.92
C ASP A 241 -26.23 8.07 -3.51
N SER A 242 -26.15 7.27 -2.44
CA SER A 242 -26.08 7.76 -1.05
C SER A 242 -24.74 8.47 -0.77
N ALA A 243 -23.63 7.92 -1.27
CA ALA A 243 -22.30 8.54 -1.17
C ALA A 243 -22.23 9.86 -1.95
N LEU A 244 -22.81 9.91 -3.15
CA LEU A 244 -22.84 11.09 -3.99
C LEU A 244 -23.75 12.19 -3.40
N THR A 245 -24.91 11.84 -2.86
CA THR A 245 -25.90 12.87 -2.47
C THR A 245 -25.64 13.51 -1.10
N GLY A 246 -24.69 13.02 -0.31
CA GLY A 246 -24.50 13.45 1.08
C GLY A 246 -23.28 14.34 1.37
N SER A 247 -23.36 15.12 2.46
CA SER A 247 -22.28 15.98 2.97
C SER A 247 -21.08 15.21 3.55
N SER A 248 -19.89 15.82 3.58
CA SER A 248 -18.66 15.17 4.07
C SER A 248 -18.80 14.53 5.47
N MET A 249 -18.17 13.37 5.70
CA MET A 249 -18.08 12.77 7.04
C MET A 249 -17.22 13.57 8.01
N MET A 250 -16.33 14.44 7.52
CA MET A 250 -15.57 15.38 8.38
C MET A 250 -16.46 16.44 9.04
N PHE A 251 -17.66 16.64 8.49
CA PHE A 251 -18.66 17.56 9.02
C PHE A 251 -20.01 16.84 9.04
N PRO A 252 -20.20 15.89 9.98
CA PRO A 252 -21.40 15.09 10.02
C PRO A 252 -22.60 16.01 10.25
N GLY A 253 -23.29 16.37 9.17
CA GLY A 253 -24.61 16.96 9.24
C GLY A 253 -25.59 15.94 9.82
N ALA A 254 -26.82 16.37 10.10
CA ALA A 254 -27.87 15.52 10.67
C ALA A 254 -28.13 14.22 9.86
N ASP A 255 -27.76 14.19 8.57
CA ASP A 255 -27.94 13.03 7.69
C ASP A 255 -26.72 12.11 7.58
N ALA A 256 -25.62 12.35 8.32
CA ALA A 256 -24.41 11.52 8.22
C ALA A 256 -24.62 10.10 8.79
N GLU A 257 -25.26 9.99 9.96
CA GLU A 257 -25.56 8.71 10.61
C GLU A 257 -26.48 7.84 9.75
N LYS A 258 -27.57 8.42 9.25
CA LYS A 258 -28.49 7.73 8.32
C LYS A 258 -27.78 7.23 7.06
N ARG A 259 -26.81 7.96 6.51
CA ARG A 259 -26.05 7.52 5.34
C ARG A 259 -25.08 6.40 5.67
N GLN A 260 -24.43 6.47 6.83
CA GLN A 260 -23.60 5.38 7.30
C GLN A 260 -24.43 4.11 7.47
N GLU A 261 -25.64 4.21 8.03
CA GLU A 261 -26.60 3.10 8.10
C GLU A 261 -27.00 2.59 6.72
N GLU A 262 -27.28 3.47 5.75
CA GLU A 262 -27.61 3.10 4.36
C GLU A 262 -26.45 2.37 3.67
N LEU A 263 -25.22 2.84 3.83
CA LEU A 263 -24.01 2.21 3.28
C LEU A 263 -23.74 0.85 3.92
N GLN A 264 -23.84 0.76 5.25
CA GLN A 264 -23.72 -0.51 5.97
C GLN A 264 -24.82 -1.49 5.56
N ALA A 265 -26.07 -1.03 5.44
CA ALA A 265 -27.19 -1.86 4.98
C ALA A 265 -26.98 -2.34 3.53
N ALA A 266 -26.41 -1.52 2.65
CA ALA A 266 -26.05 -1.93 1.30
C ALA A 266 -24.94 -2.99 1.33
N GLU A 267 -23.91 -2.83 2.16
CA GLU A 267 -22.81 -3.79 2.32
C GLU A 267 -23.29 -5.15 2.84
N VAL A 268 -24.16 -5.16 3.87
CA VAL A 268 -24.79 -6.39 4.38
C VAL A 268 -25.54 -7.10 3.26
N ARG A 269 -26.37 -6.39 2.49
CA ARG A 269 -27.11 -6.98 1.36
C ARG A 269 -26.18 -7.51 0.26
N ARG A 270 -25.09 -6.82 -0.04
CA ARG A 270 -24.09 -7.31 -1.01
C ARG A 270 -23.45 -8.61 -0.53
N THR A 271 -23.13 -8.70 0.76
CA THR A 271 -22.59 -9.91 1.39
C THR A 271 -23.59 -11.06 1.32
N GLU A 272 -24.88 -10.80 1.59
CA GLU A 272 -25.95 -11.79 1.44
C GLU A 272 -26.09 -12.28 -0.01
N PHE A 273 -26.05 -11.38 -1.01
CA PHE A 273 -26.09 -11.76 -2.42
C PHE A 273 -24.84 -12.54 -2.85
N ALA A 274 -23.67 -12.16 -2.36
CA ALA A 274 -22.43 -12.86 -2.59
C ALA A 274 -22.48 -14.29 -2.03
N GLN A 275 -22.98 -14.46 -0.80
CA GLN A 275 -23.15 -15.78 -0.19
C GLN A 275 -24.17 -16.63 -0.96
N ALA A 276 -25.33 -16.06 -1.32
CA ALA A 276 -26.33 -16.77 -2.11
C ALA A 276 -25.79 -17.19 -3.49
N ALA A 277 -24.95 -16.35 -4.11
CA ALA A 277 -24.28 -16.65 -5.35
C ALA A 277 -23.21 -17.74 -5.19
N TRP A 278 -22.46 -17.74 -4.08
CA TRP A 278 -21.54 -18.82 -3.71
C TRP A 278 -22.26 -20.15 -3.56
N ASP A 279 -23.38 -20.18 -2.83
CA ASP A 279 -24.15 -21.39 -2.57
C ASP A 279 -24.72 -21.96 -3.89
N LYS A 280 -25.24 -21.10 -4.77
CA LYS A 280 -25.69 -21.51 -6.12
C LYS A 280 -24.54 -22.02 -6.98
N LEU A 281 -23.38 -21.38 -6.93
CA LEU A 281 -22.19 -21.84 -7.65
C LEU A 281 -21.73 -23.21 -7.14
N ALA A 282 -21.80 -23.43 -5.82
CA ALA A 282 -21.51 -24.71 -5.17
C ALA A 282 -22.51 -25.79 -5.59
N ALA A 283 -23.78 -25.44 -5.75
CA ALA A 283 -24.79 -26.38 -6.25
C ALA A 283 -24.55 -26.77 -7.73
N ILE A 284 -24.03 -25.86 -8.57
CA ILE A 284 -23.74 -26.16 -9.99
C ILE A 284 -22.51 -27.08 -10.13
N LEU A 285 -21.47 -26.86 -9.33
CA LEU A 285 -20.18 -27.55 -9.49
C LEU A 285 -19.97 -28.70 -8.50
N GLY A 286 -20.74 -28.74 -7.42
CA GLY A 286 -20.43 -29.47 -6.19
C GLY A 286 -19.54 -28.64 -5.25
N ALA A 287 -19.87 -28.60 -3.95
CA ALA A 287 -19.14 -27.82 -2.96
C ALA A 287 -17.66 -28.17 -2.87
N GLU A 288 -17.32 -29.46 -3.01
CA GLU A 288 -15.95 -29.94 -3.00
C GLU A 288 -15.17 -29.49 -4.25
N SER A 289 -15.79 -29.58 -5.44
CA SER A 289 -15.20 -29.09 -6.68
C SER A 289 -14.98 -27.59 -6.64
N LEU A 290 -15.98 -26.83 -6.14
CA LEU A 290 -15.86 -25.38 -6.01
C LEU A 290 -14.78 -25.00 -5.00
N SER A 291 -14.71 -25.67 -3.85
CA SER A 291 -13.63 -25.49 -2.89
C SER A 291 -12.28 -25.74 -3.54
N ARG A 292 -12.13 -26.85 -4.30
CA ARG A 292 -10.92 -27.11 -5.11
C ARG A 292 -10.64 -26.02 -6.14
N TYR A 293 -11.65 -25.43 -6.78
CA TYR A 293 -11.48 -24.38 -7.79
C TYR A 293 -11.06 -23.04 -7.20
N VAL A 294 -11.68 -22.63 -6.10
CA VAL A 294 -11.39 -21.38 -5.41
C VAL A 294 -10.02 -21.47 -4.73
N ASN A 295 -9.73 -22.61 -4.10
CA ASN A 295 -8.49 -22.81 -3.36
C ASN A 295 -7.28 -23.07 -4.27
N ARG A 296 -7.43 -23.67 -5.47
CA ARG A 296 -6.31 -23.84 -6.42
C ARG A 296 -5.75 -22.53 -7.02
N GLN A 297 -6.51 -21.43 -6.98
CA GLN A 297 -6.17 -20.22 -7.76
C GLN A 297 -6.15 -18.92 -6.93
N GLY A 298 -6.51 -18.95 -5.64
CA GLY A 298 -6.07 -17.93 -4.67
C GLY A 298 -4.54 -17.97 -4.39
N VAL A 299 -3.82 -18.75 -5.18
CA VAL A 299 -2.40 -19.16 -5.05
C VAL A 299 -1.46 -18.29 -5.92
N TYR A 300 -1.99 -17.51 -6.87
CA TYR A 300 -1.19 -16.63 -7.74
C TYR A 300 -1.77 -15.21 -7.76
N GLY A 301 -1.17 -14.30 -6.98
CA GLY A 301 -1.53 -12.89 -6.89
C GLY A 301 -0.99 -11.99 -8.00
N GLU A 302 -0.28 -12.55 -8.99
CA GLU A 302 0.20 -11.82 -10.16
C GLU A 302 -0.40 -12.40 -11.44
N GLU A 303 -0.81 -11.52 -12.36
CA GLU A 303 -1.26 -11.88 -13.69
C GLU A 303 -0.15 -12.71 -14.39
N MET A 304 -0.36 -14.02 -14.53
CA MET A 304 0.49 -14.85 -15.39
C MET A 304 0.54 -14.24 -16.80
N PRO A 305 1.74 -14.06 -17.40
CA PRO A 305 1.87 -13.68 -18.80
C PRO A 305 1.16 -14.72 -19.66
N TYR A 306 0.21 -14.26 -20.48
CA TYR A 306 -0.51 -15.10 -21.42
C TYR A 306 0.45 -15.64 -22.48
N GLY A 307 0.83 -16.93 -22.39
CA GLY A 307 1.45 -17.64 -23.51
C GLY A 307 2.49 -18.70 -23.14
N ALA A 308 2.06 -19.83 -22.59
CA ALA A 308 2.79 -21.09 -22.69
C ALA A 308 1.82 -22.25 -22.46
N VAL A 309 1.19 -22.71 -23.54
CA VAL A 309 0.57 -24.02 -23.60
C VAL A 309 1.44 -24.81 -24.57
N ASP A 310 2.39 -25.56 -24.02
CA ASP A 310 3.00 -26.70 -24.72
C ASP A 310 3.02 -27.91 -23.77
N ASP A 311 2.78 -29.07 -24.36
CA ASP A 311 2.36 -30.34 -23.76
C ASP A 311 3.51 -31.14 -23.12
N ASP A 312 4.17 -30.61 -22.08
CA ASP A 312 5.11 -31.42 -21.29
C ASP A 312 4.50 -31.90 -19.96
N GLU A 313 4.12 -33.17 -19.96
CA GLU A 313 3.57 -33.91 -18.82
C GLU A 313 4.61 -34.05 -17.69
N GLU A 314 5.90 -33.99 -18.02
CA GLU A 314 7.02 -34.02 -17.05
C GLU A 314 7.15 -32.66 -16.31
N PHE A 315 6.89 -31.54 -17.00
CA PHE A 315 6.77 -30.22 -16.37
C PHE A 315 5.53 -30.15 -15.46
N ARG A 316 4.43 -30.84 -15.80
CA ARG A 316 3.24 -30.94 -14.93
C ARG A 316 3.50 -31.68 -13.63
N ILE A 317 4.35 -32.70 -13.60
CA ILE A 317 4.62 -33.49 -12.38
C ILE A 317 5.57 -32.73 -11.43
N GLN A 318 6.62 -32.09 -11.96
CA GLN A 318 7.50 -31.23 -11.15
C GLN A 318 6.78 -29.97 -10.66
N SER A 319 5.99 -29.31 -11.52
CA SER A 319 5.18 -28.16 -11.12
C SER A 319 4.03 -28.55 -10.19
N ALA A 320 3.43 -29.73 -10.28
CA ALA A 320 2.40 -30.18 -9.35
C ALA A 320 2.96 -30.45 -7.95
N THR A 321 4.19 -30.96 -7.83
CA THR A 321 4.82 -31.21 -6.52
C THR A 321 5.25 -29.90 -5.86
N GLN A 322 5.79 -28.95 -6.63
CA GLN A 322 6.07 -27.59 -6.16
C GLN A 322 4.79 -26.78 -5.89
N ALA A 323 3.72 -26.98 -6.68
CA ALA A 323 2.42 -26.34 -6.48
C ALA A 323 1.68 -26.90 -5.27
N GLN A 324 1.81 -28.19 -4.96
CA GLN A 324 1.25 -28.80 -3.75
C GLN A 324 1.95 -28.26 -2.49
N ALA A 325 3.29 -28.10 -2.52
CA ALA A 325 4.04 -27.47 -1.45
C ALA A 325 3.72 -25.96 -1.29
N ALA A 326 3.56 -25.23 -2.40
CA ALA A 326 3.09 -23.84 -2.39
C ALA A 326 1.62 -23.71 -1.93
N GLU A 327 0.78 -24.71 -2.21
CA GLU A 327 -0.61 -24.80 -1.76
C GLU A 327 -0.69 -24.98 -0.23
N ASP A 328 0.20 -25.78 0.36
CA ASP A 328 0.31 -25.95 1.82
C ASP A 328 0.92 -24.70 2.50
N ASP A 329 1.92 -24.05 1.89
CA ASP A 329 2.48 -22.76 2.35
C ASP A 329 1.44 -21.63 2.36
N MET A 330 0.51 -21.61 1.39
CA MET A 330 -0.51 -20.56 1.28
C MET A 330 -1.78 -20.86 2.07
N ARG A 331 -2.12 -22.12 2.35
CA ARG A 331 -3.16 -22.48 3.34
C ARG A 331 -2.82 -21.93 4.73
N ALA A 332 -1.54 -21.93 5.10
CA ALA A 332 -1.06 -21.30 6.34
C ALA A 332 -1.18 -19.77 6.32
N ALA A 333 -1.20 -19.14 5.14
CA ALA A 333 -1.07 -17.69 5.00
C ALA A 333 -2.39 -16.93 4.71
N ASN A 334 -3.39 -17.51 4.03
CA ASN A 334 -4.47 -16.78 3.31
C ASN A 334 -5.78 -16.46 4.09
N GLY A 335 -5.85 -16.59 5.42
CA GLY A 335 -7.03 -16.21 6.21
C GLY A 335 -7.22 -14.69 6.32
N THR A 336 -8.46 -14.22 6.18
CA THR A 336 -8.97 -12.83 5.99
C THR A 336 -8.64 -11.75 7.06
N ALA A 337 -7.66 -11.96 7.95
CA ALA A 337 -7.24 -11.01 9.00
C ALA A 337 -5.95 -10.21 8.67
N ARG A 338 -5.69 -9.99 7.38
CA ARG A 338 -4.33 -9.95 6.80
C ARG A 338 -3.54 -8.63 6.86
N HIS A 339 -4.00 -7.61 7.55
CA HIS A 339 -3.19 -6.39 7.73
C HIS A 339 -2.49 -6.31 9.09
N SER A 340 -2.71 -7.30 9.97
CA SER A 340 -2.21 -7.24 11.36
C SER A 340 -1.28 -8.41 11.74
N PHE A 341 -1.28 -9.52 10.99
CA PHE A 341 -0.56 -10.74 11.34
C PHE A 341 0.18 -11.36 10.15
N ASN A 342 1.44 -10.98 9.92
CA ASN A 342 2.30 -11.55 8.88
C ASN A 342 3.23 -12.66 9.43
N PHE A 343 2.70 -13.62 10.18
CA PHE A 343 3.46 -14.81 10.57
C PHE A 343 3.20 -15.93 9.56
N ARG A 344 4.04 -16.04 8.52
CA ARG A 344 4.02 -17.14 7.55
C ARG A 344 5.21 -18.08 7.77
N PRO A 345 5.09 -19.39 7.47
CA PRO A 345 6.27 -20.26 7.45
C PRO A 345 7.28 -19.75 6.41
N ILE A 346 8.55 -20.15 6.57
CA ILE A 346 9.55 -20.04 5.49
C ILE A 346 8.95 -20.72 4.25
N SER A 347 8.91 -20.02 3.11
CA SER A 347 8.32 -20.55 1.88
C SER A 347 9.28 -21.47 1.14
N ALA A 348 8.74 -22.38 0.32
CA ALA A 348 9.53 -23.22 -0.58
C ALA A 348 10.39 -22.40 -1.55
N ARG A 349 9.95 -21.20 -1.93
CA ARG A 349 10.72 -20.26 -2.75
C ARG A 349 11.94 -19.74 -2.01
N GLU A 350 11.77 -19.20 -0.80
CA GLU A 350 12.87 -18.71 0.03
C GLU A 350 13.87 -19.83 0.32
N LEU A 351 13.36 -21.05 0.54
CA LEU A 351 14.20 -22.23 0.70
C LEU A 351 15.01 -22.51 -0.57
N SER A 352 14.36 -22.58 -1.73
CA SER A 352 15.03 -22.83 -3.01
C SER A 352 16.13 -21.81 -3.29
N GLU A 353 15.86 -20.53 -3.07
CA GLU A 353 16.84 -19.45 -3.27
C GLU A 353 18.05 -19.61 -2.33
N VAL A 354 17.84 -20.03 -1.07
CA VAL A 354 18.96 -20.32 -0.14
C VAL A 354 19.71 -21.60 -0.54
N ILE A 355 19.01 -22.63 -0.98
CA ILE A 355 19.64 -23.89 -1.44
C ILE A 355 20.57 -23.61 -2.63
N GLU A 356 20.11 -22.82 -3.61
CA GLU A 356 20.92 -22.40 -4.76
C GLU A 356 22.12 -21.57 -4.34
N PHE A 357 21.96 -20.69 -3.36
CA PHE A 357 23.06 -19.87 -2.88
C PHE A 357 24.13 -20.67 -2.12
N VAL A 358 23.73 -21.68 -1.35
CA VAL A 358 24.66 -22.49 -0.53
C VAL A 358 25.32 -23.63 -1.34
N LEU A 359 24.86 -23.86 -2.58
CA LEU A 359 25.37 -24.88 -3.51
C LEU A 359 25.25 -26.31 -2.95
N LEU A 360 24.05 -26.68 -2.49
CA LEU A 360 23.80 -28.06 -2.06
C LEU A 360 23.90 -29.05 -3.22
N THR A 361 24.31 -30.28 -2.89
CA THR A 361 24.13 -31.44 -3.78
C THR A 361 22.65 -31.82 -3.90
N ASP A 362 22.28 -32.53 -4.97
CA ASP A 362 20.88 -32.97 -5.18
C ASP A 362 20.33 -33.82 -4.02
N ALA A 363 21.20 -34.63 -3.40
CA ALA A 363 20.84 -35.46 -2.24
C ALA A 363 20.53 -34.60 -1.01
N GLU A 364 21.37 -33.59 -0.73
CA GLU A 364 21.17 -32.65 0.38
C GLU A 364 19.94 -31.77 0.14
N ARG A 365 19.72 -31.29 -1.09
CA ARG A 365 18.52 -30.55 -1.49
C ARG A 365 17.26 -31.36 -1.18
N THR A 366 17.21 -32.62 -1.63
CA THR A 366 16.05 -33.50 -1.40
C THR A 366 15.76 -33.66 0.09
N ILE A 367 16.80 -33.83 0.90
CA ILE A 367 16.71 -33.93 2.36
C ILE A 367 16.13 -32.65 2.98
N VAL A 368 16.62 -31.48 2.56
CA VAL A 368 16.17 -30.19 3.09
C VAL A 368 14.72 -29.90 2.71
N GLU A 369 14.32 -30.21 1.48
CA GLU A 369 12.94 -30.08 1.02
C GLU A 369 11.98 -30.99 1.81
N GLN A 370 12.41 -32.20 2.15
CA GLN A 370 11.63 -33.09 3.02
C GLN A 370 11.50 -32.54 4.45
N ALA A 371 12.59 -32.03 5.03
CA ALA A 371 12.56 -31.39 6.35
C ALA A 371 11.66 -30.14 6.34
N HIS A 372 11.68 -29.37 5.25
CA HIS A 372 10.85 -28.18 5.08
C HIS A 372 9.37 -28.53 5.02
N SER A 373 8.99 -29.57 4.28
CA SER A 373 7.59 -30.05 4.25
C SER A 373 7.10 -30.48 5.64
N ALA A 374 7.95 -31.13 6.44
CA ALA A 374 7.64 -31.46 7.83
C ALA A 374 7.52 -30.21 8.72
N TYR A 375 8.39 -29.23 8.50
CA TYR A 375 8.36 -27.94 9.19
C TYR A 375 7.10 -27.13 8.86
N THR A 376 6.68 -27.02 7.59
CA THR A 376 5.49 -26.23 7.21
C THR A 376 4.22 -26.85 7.80
N THR A 377 4.13 -28.18 7.79
CA THR A 377 3.06 -28.92 8.45
C THR A 377 3.03 -28.60 9.94
N ARG A 378 4.16 -28.75 10.65
CA ARG A 378 4.26 -28.48 12.09
C ARG A 378 4.01 -27.02 12.44
N PHE A 379 4.58 -26.10 11.68
CA PHE A 379 4.38 -24.66 11.83
C PHE A 379 2.89 -24.35 11.75
N THR A 380 2.20 -24.92 10.76
CA THR A 380 0.75 -24.75 10.61
C THR A 380 0.01 -25.34 11.80
N GLU A 381 0.27 -26.59 12.17
CA GLU A 381 -0.40 -27.24 13.31
C GLU A 381 -0.19 -26.51 14.64
N GLN A 382 1.04 -26.08 14.93
CA GLN A 382 1.38 -25.40 16.18
C GLN A 382 0.97 -23.92 16.21
N SER A 383 1.04 -23.23 15.06
CA SER A 383 0.78 -21.79 14.99
C SER A 383 -0.69 -21.48 14.73
N VAL A 384 -1.46 -22.37 14.08
CA VAL A 384 -2.88 -22.10 13.76
C VAL A 384 -3.69 -21.80 15.02
N GLU A 385 -3.50 -22.52 16.12
CA GLU A 385 -4.23 -22.23 17.36
C GLU A 385 -3.85 -20.87 17.95
N ALA A 386 -2.56 -20.53 17.94
CA ALA A 386 -2.07 -19.25 18.46
C ALA A 386 -2.48 -18.07 17.59
N ILE A 387 -2.37 -18.21 16.26
CA ILE A 387 -2.82 -17.24 15.27
C ILE A 387 -4.34 -17.07 15.34
N THR A 388 -5.10 -18.17 15.49
CA THR A 388 -6.56 -18.12 15.67
C THR A 388 -6.90 -17.37 16.94
N ARG A 389 -6.27 -17.69 18.07
CA ARG A 389 -6.47 -16.96 19.34
C ARG A 389 -6.13 -15.48 19.20
N ALA A 390 -5.01 -15.15 18.56
CA ALA A 390 -4.60 -13.77 18.33
C ALA A 390 -5.60 -13.01 17.42
N THR A 391 -6.09 -13.68 16.36
CA THR A 391 -7.10 -13.14 15.45
C THR A 391 -8.43 -12.95 16.16
N THR A 392 -8.88 -13.94 16.93
CA THR A 392 -10.11 -13.84 17.74
C THR A 392 -10.01 -12.74 18.78
N ALA A 393 -8.89 -12.63 19.51
CA ALA A 393 -8.68 -11.57 20.48
C ALA A 393 -8.67 -10.18 19.82
N GLN A 394 -8.07 -10.05 18.62
CA GLN A 394 -8.13 -8.81 17.85
C GLN A 394 -9.56 -8.51 17.36
N SER A 395 -10.28 -9.50 16.83
CA SER A 395 -11.67 -9.34 16.40
C SER A 395 -12.59 -8.96 17.57
N ASN A 396 -12.38 -9.56 18.75
CA ASN A 396 -13.11 -9.23 19.96
C ASN A 396 -12.78 -7.80 20.43
N LEU A 397 -11.50 -7.42 20.40
CA LEU A 397 -11.07 -6.05 20.68
C LEU A 397 -11.79 -5.07 19.76
N TRP A 398 -11.81 -5.35 18.45
CA TRP A 398 -12.48 -4.51 17.46
C TRP A 398 -13.98 -4.47 17.66
N ALA A 399 -14.64 -5.62 17.84
CA ALA A 399 -16.07 -5.70 18.12
C ALA A 399 -16.45 -4.89 19.37
N ASN A 400 -15.64 -4.96 20.43
CA ASN A 400 -15.83 -4.19 21.66
C ASN A 400 -15.62 -2.69 21.45
N MET A 401 -14.71 -2.27 20.56
CA MET A 401 -14.57 -0.86 20.19
C MET A 401 -15.81 -0.33 19.45
N TRP A 402 -16.52 -1.16 18.69
CA TRP A 402 -17.64 -0.68 17.88
C TRP A 402 -19.01 -0.92 18.53
N GLN A 403 -19.06 -1.57 19.71
CA GLN A 403 -20.31 -1.72 20.45
C GLN A 403 -20.73 -0.38 21.09
N PRO A 404 -21.97 0.09 20.84
CA PRO A 404 -22.49 1.27 21.53
C PRO A 404 -22.55 0.96 23.03
N GLN A 405 -21.74 1.66 23.82
CA GLN A 405 -21.86 1.58 25.28
C GLN A 405 -23.08 2.37 25.71
N VAL A 406 -24.23 1.70 25.75
CA VAL A 406 -25.45 2.23 26.35
C VAL A 406 -25.33 2.05 27.85
N GLU A 407 -24.64 2.98 28.51
CA GLU A 407 -24.83 3.14 29.95
C GLU A 407 -26.26 3.61 30.15
N VAL A 408 -27.10 2.76 30.73
CA VAL A 408 -28.36 3.20 31.32
C VAL A 408 -27.95 4.10 32.48
N ILE A 409 -27.82 5.40 32.19
CA ILE A 409 -27.75 6.40 33.24
C ILE A 409 -29.11 6.31 33.93
N GLU A 410 -29.17 5.57 35.04
CA GLU A 410 -30.26 5.69 35.99
C GLU A 410 -30.24 7.15 36.43
N GLN A 411 -31.05 7.98 35.78
CA GLN A 411 -31.25 9.35 36.23
C GLN A 411 -31.73 9.22 37.68
N PRO A 412 -30.99 9.76 38.67
CA PRO A 412 -31.48 9.76 40.04
C PRO A 412 -32.85 10.44 39.98
N ALA A 413 -33.88 9.72 40.42
CA ALA A 413 -35.25 10.21 40.39
C ALA A 413 -35.25 11.62 40.98
N ILE A 414 -35.45 12.63 40.12
CA ILE A 414 -35.60 14.01 40.56
C ILE A 414 -36.92 13.99 41.33
N VAL A 415 -36.82 13.89 42.65
CA VAL A 415 -37.95 14.09 43.55
C VAL A 415 -38.32 15.55 43.39
N THR A 416 -39.32 15.82 42.57
CA THR A 416 -39.95 17.11 42.46
C THR A 416 -40.64 17.40 43.80
N GLU A 417 -39.95 18.10 44.69
CA GLU A 417 -40.60 18.78 45.80
C GLU A 417 -41.58 19.80 45.23
N THR A 418 -42.87 19.51 45.39
CA THR A 418 -43.99 20.36 45.07
C THR A 418 -43.98 21.61 45.95
N SER A 419 -43.32 22.66 45.47
CA SER A 419 -43.44 24.02 46.01
C SER A 419 -44.78 24.63 45.58
N GLU A 420 -45.82 24.41 46.39
CA GLU A 420 -47.04 25.22 46.38
C GLU A 420 -46.74 26.63 46.91
N LYS A 421 -46.76 27.63 46.02
CA LYS A 421 -47.36 28.98 46.21
C LYS A 421 -46.72 30.01 45.26
N SER A 422 -47.51 30.53 44.33
CA SER A 422 -47.79 31.97 44.19
C SER A 422 -48.44 32.25 42.84
N SER A 423 -49.68 32.69 42.89
CA SER A 423 -50.52 33.15 41.80
C SER A 423 -50.18 34.60 41.38
N ALA A 424 -49.96 34.86 40.09
CA ALA A 424 -50.48 36.03 39.36
C ALA A 424 -50.09 36.02 37.87
N GLN A 425 -51.12 35.98 37.01
CA GLN A 425 -51.27 36.61 35.67
C GLN A 425 -50.03 36.91 34.80
N SER A 426 -49.95 36.28 33.64
CA SER A 426 -50.16 36.95 32.33
C SER A 426 -50.26 35.95 31.18
N ASP A 427 -51.16 36.24 30.24
CA ASP A 427 -51.40 35.50 29.00
C ASP A 427 -50.22 35.55 28.01
N THR A 428 -50.29 34.64 27.03
CA THR A 428 -49.53 34.52 25.77
C THR A 428 -48.08 34.03 25.84
N GLU A 429 -47.87 32.74 25.59
CA GLU A 429 -47.16 32.22 24.40
C GLU A 429 -47.09 30.67 24.44
N ASP A 430 -47.17 30.06 23.25
CA ASP A 430 -47.07 28.63 22.98
C ASP A 430 -45.80 28.01 23.58
N ALA A 431 -45.86 27.57 24.84
CA ALA A 431 -44.88 26.69 25.45
C ALA A 431 -45.14 25.27 24.95
N SER A 432 -44.71 25.00 23.72
CA SER A 432 -44.42 23.64 23.27
C SER A 432 -43.43 23.04 24.27
N ALA A 433 -43.90 22.07 25.06
CA ALA A 433 -43.06 21.31 25.97
C ALA A 433 -42.00 20.58 25.15
N GLN A 434 -40.85 21.23 24.96
CA GLN A 434 -39.60 20.57 24.60
C GLN A 434 -39.29 19.62 25.76
N VAL A 435 -39.77 18.39 25.63
CA VAL A 435 -39.14 17.24 26.29
C VAL A 435 -37.70 17.30 25.80
N ALA A 436 -36.81 17.82 26.65
CA ALA A 436 -35.38 17.82 26.38
C ALA A 436 -35.01 16.36 26.11
N ALA A 437 -34.79 16.04 24.84
CA ALA A 437 -34.30 14.73 24.46
C ALA A 437 -33.04 14.50 25.31
N PRO A 438 -32.93 13.37 26.03
CA PRO A 438 -31.73 13.08 26.80
C PRO A 438 -30.55 13.23 25.86
N THR A 439 -29.72 14.24 26.11
CA THR A 439 -28.49 14.50 25.38
C THR A 439 -27.46 13.47 25.82
N SER A 440 -27.74 12.19 25.56
CA SER A 440 -26.75 11.14 25.65
C SER A 440 -25.77 11.38 24.51
N ARG A 441 -24.70 12.14 24.79
CA ARG A 441 -23.53 12.14 23.92
C ARG A 441 -23.10 10.68 23.79
N PRO A 442 -22.98 10.12 22.57
CA PRO A 442 -22.42 8.79 22.42
C PRO A 442 -21.04 8.80 23.07
N GLN A 443 -20.87 7.98 24.12
CA GLN A 443 -19.55 7.84 24.73
C GLN A 443 -18.60 7.35 23.64
N ARG A 444 -17.46 8.03 23.50
CA ARG A 444 -16.43 7.59 22.58
C ARG A 444 -16.03 6.16 22.96
N PRO A 445 -15.80 5.30 21.97
CA PRO A 445 -15.49 3.91 22.23
C PRO A 445 -14.24 3.80 23.11
N ARG A 446 -14.41 3.21 24.29
CA ARG A 446 -13.31 2.92 25.22
C ARG A 446 -12.76 1.54 24.90
N ILE A 447 -11.47 1.47 24.63
CA ILE A 447 -10.80 0.18 24.50
C ILE A 447 -10.75 -0.47 25.89
N ASN A 448 -11.24 -1.71 25.99
CA ASN A 448 -11.05 -2.52 27.18
C ASN A 448 -9.55 -2.88 27.33
N PRO A 449 -8.85 -2.39 28.38
CA PRO A 449 -7.42 -2.66 28.57
C PRO A 449 -7.09 -4.14 28.73
N GLU A 450 -8.01 -4.93 29.30
CA GLU A 450 -7.83 -6.39 29.47
C GLU A 450 -7.93 -7.10 28.12
N ALA A 451 -8.91 -6.75 27.29
CA ALA A 451 -9.04 -7.31 25.95
C ALA A 451 -7.86 -6.94 25.05
N PHE A 452 -7.31 -5.73 25.22
CA PHE A 452 -6.09 -5.32 24.54
C PHE A 452 -4.87 -6.12 25.02
N ALA A 453 -4.70 -6.27 26.33
CA ALA A 453 -3.61 -7.06 26.91
C ALA A 453 -3.69 -8.54 26.48
N GLU A 454 -4.89 -9.11 26.45
CA GLU A 454 -5.14 -10.47 25.94
C GLU A 454 -4.78 -10.58 24.46
N CYS A 455 -5.20 -9.60 23.65
CA CYS A 455 -4.82 -9.51 22.25
C CYS A 455 -3.30 -9.54 22.12
N VAL A 456 -2.59 -8.57 22.69
CA VAL A 456 -1.11 -8.49 22.63
C VAL A 456 -0.45 -9.78 23.11
N ALA A 457 -0.91 -10.36 24.22
CA ALA A 457 -0.37 -11.63 24.74
C ALA A 457 -0.55 -12.78 23.75
N ALA A 458 -1.71 -12.90 23.11
CA ALA A 458 -1.96 -13.90 22.09
C ALA A 458 -1.09 -13.68 20.84
N GLN A 459 -0.90 -12.42 20.42
CA GLN A 459 0.00 -12.10 19.31
C GLN A 459 1.46 -12.45 19.63
N MET A 460 1.90 -12.16 20.86
CA MET A 460 3.25 -12.50 21.32
C MET A 460 3.46 -14.00 21.45
N ALA A 461 2.44 -14.76 21.86
CA ALA A 461 2.52 -16.21 21.89
C ALA A 461 2.66 -16.80 20.47
N ALA A 462 1.91 -16.25 19.49
CA ALA A 462 2.07 -16.64 18.09
C ALA A 462 3.46 -16.29 17.54
N PHE A 463 4.00 -15.12 17.89
CA PHE A 463 5.37 -14.73 17.58
C PHE A 463 6.38 -15.73 18.14
N ASP A 464 6.28 -16.06 19.43
CA ASP A 464 7.23 -16.96 20.10
C ASP A 464 7.20 -18.39 19.53
N LEU A 465 6.01 -18.90 19.21
CA LEU A 465 5.84 -20.21 18.56
C LEU A 465 6.45 -20.22 17.15
N ALA A 466 6.25 -19.15 16.38
CA ALA A 466 6.83 -19.04 15.05
C ALA A 466 8.37 -19.14 15.09
N PHE A 467 9.00 -18.42 16.01
CA PHE A 467 10.45 -18.46 16.21
C PHE A 467 10.96 -19.80 16.75
N ALA A 468 10.17 -20.47 17.60
CA ALA A 468 10.50 -21.80 18.08
C ALA A 468 10.51 -22.81 16.93
N ALA A 469 9.48 -22.81 16.08
CA ALA A 469 9.41 -23.66 14.90
C ALA A 469 10.58 -23.43 13.92
N ASP A 470 10.98 -22.18 13.71
CA ASP A 470 12.16 -21.86 12.89
C ASP A 470 13.46 -22.38 13.50
N THR A 471 13.58 -22.32 14.83
CA THR A 471 14.75 -22.83 15.56
C THR A 471 14.84 -24.35 15.47
N GLU A 472 13.70 -25.04 15.57
CA GLU A 472 13.61 -26.49 15.37
C GLU A 472 13.97 -26.88 13.94
N PHE A 473 13.40 -26.21 12.93
CA PHE A 473 13.71 -26.47 11.53
C PHE A 473 15.19 -26.25 11.21
N ALA A 474 15.78 -25.17 11.72
CA ALA A 474 17.22 -24.92 11.63
C ALA A 474 18.05 -26.06 12.25
N ALA A 475 17.64 -26.57 13.41
CA ALA A 475 18.30 -27.71 14.06
C ALA A 475 18.13 -29.02 13.28
N GLU A 476 16.97 -29.24 12.67
CA GLU A 476 16.68 -30.40 11.82
C GLU A 476 17.51 -30.38 10.54
N CYS A 477 17.58 -29.26 9.83
CA CYS A 477 18.48 -29.12 8.68
C CYS A 477 19.93 -29.45 9.08
N ALA A 478 20.41 -28.91 10.20
CA ALA A 478 21.75 -29.20 10.69
C ALA A 478 21.95 -30.69 11.03
N ALA A 479 20.95 -31.34 11.64
CA ALA A 479 21.02 -32.74 12.03
C ALA A 479 20.97 -33.71 10.84
N VAL A 480 20.02 -33.52 9.90
CA VAL A 480 19.84 -34.45 8.77
C VAL A 480 21.01 -34.36 7.79
N LEU A 481 21.64 -33.20 7.71
CA LEU A 481 22.79 -33.00 6.85
C LEU A 481 24.15 -33.28 7.54
N GLY A 482 24.15 -33.72 8.81
CA GLY A 482 25.34 -34.20 9.50
C GLY A 482 26.33 -33.11 9.94
N ALA A 483 25.85 -31.90 10.25
CA ALA A 483 26.69 -30.73 10.41
C ALA A 483 27.62 -30.75 11.64
N SER A 484 28.92 -30.52 11.43
CA SER A 484 29.75 -29.75 12.37
C SER A 484 29.55 -28.25 12.10
N ALA A 485 29.88 -27.35 13.04
CA ALA A 485 29.62 -25.90 12.93
C ALA A 485 30.24 -25.17 11.70
N SER A 486 30.92 -25.89 10.81
CA SER A 486 31.67 -25.41 9.64
C SER A 486 31.12 -25.88 8.29
N THR A 487 30.06 -26.68 8.27
CA THR A 487 29.56 -27.33 7.06
C THR A 487 28.43 -26.54 6.41
N SER A 488 28.04 -26.91 5.18
CA SER A 488 27.00 -26.26 4.34
C SER A 488 25.69 -26.01 5.05
N GLU A 489 25.46 -26.72 6.14
CA GLU A 489 24.11 -27.00 6.60
C GLU A 489 23.78 -26.21 7.85
N HIS A 490 24.82 -25.81 8.60
CA HIS A 490 24.74 -24.66 9.48
C HIS A 490 24.46 -23.36 8.70
N ARG A 491 24.96 -23.26 7.46
CA ARG A 491 24.76 -22.05 6.62
C ARG A 491 23.28 -21.87 6.25
N ILE A 492 22.62 -22.91 5.77
CA ILE A 492 21.19 -22.87 5.39
C ILE A 492 20.31 -22.51 6.58
N ALA A 493 20.51 -23.21 7.70
CA ALA A 493 19.76 -23.02 8.92
C ALA A 493 19.86 -21.57 9.44
N VAL A 494 21.07 -21.00 9.47
CA VAL A 494 21.26 -19.62 9.90
C VAL A 494 20.70 -18.64 8.89
N MET A 495 20.90 -18.86 7.59
CA MET A 495 20.45 -17.92 6.56
C MET A 495 18.93 -17.83 6.46
N LEU A 496 18.22 -18.95 6.51
CA LEU A 496 16.75 -18.97 6.52
C LEU A 496 16.18 -18.27 7.76
N ARG A 497 16.78 -18.54 8.93
CA ARG A 497 16.41 -17.85 10.17
C ARG A 497 16.68 -16.35 10.06
N SER A 498 17.82 -15.96 9.49
CA SER A 498 18.19 -14.56 9.30
C SER A 498 17.18 -13.84 8.42
N ILE A 499 16.83 -14.40 7.27
CA ILE A 499 15.83 -13.82 6.35
C ILE A 499 14.52 -13.57 7.09
N ARG A 500 14.07 -14.51 7.92
CA ARG A 500 12.82 -14.35 8.68
C ARG A 500 12.90 -13.33 9.81
N VAL A 501 13.99 -13.30 10.58
CA VAL A 501 14.15 -12.29 11.65
C VAL A 501 14.21 -10.89 11.04
N LEU A 502 14.88 -10.75 9.89
CA LEU A 502 14.96 -9.50 9.14
C LEU A 502 13.60 -9.12 8.55
N ASP A 503 12.87 -10.06 7.96
CA ASP A 503 11.51 -9.85 7.44
C ASP A 503 10.56 -9.38 8.56
N LEU A 504 10.58 -10.04 9.71
CA LEU A 504 9.75 -9.65 10.86
C LEU A 504 10.17 -8.33 11.49
N ALA A 505 11.47 -8.04 11.53
CA ALA A 505 11.96 -6.73 11.96
C ALA A 505 11.57 -5.64 10.95
N ALA A 506 11.61 -5.91 9.65
CA ALA A 506 11.20 -4.97 8.61
C ALA A 506 9.68 -4.72 8.62
N ASN A 507 8.88 -5.78 8.81
CA ASN A 507 7.43 -5.80 8.62
C ASN A 507 6.62 -5.82 9.93
N SER A 508 7.12 -5.22 11.01
CA SER A 508 6.43 -5.18 12.32
C SER A 508 5.13 -4.36 12.36
N GLY A 509 4.50 -4.06 11.21
CA GLY A 509 3.19 -3.41 11.11
C GLY A 509 3.20 -1.89 11.31
N THR A 510 4.37 -1.27 11.49
CA THR A 510 4.48 0.19 11.57
C THR A 510 4.50 0.79 10.16
N ARG A 511 3.67 1.82 9.90
CA ARG A 511 3.52 2.54 8.61
C ARG A 511 4.78 3.23 8.05
N TRP A 512 5.97 2.91 8.56
CA TRP A 512 7.22 3.56 8.17
C TRP A 512 7.98 2.68 7.17
N GLU A 513 7.75 2.95 5.89
CA GLU A 513 8.35 2.24 4.75
C GLU A 513 9.90 2.26 4.78
N SER A 514 10.52 3.33 5.29
CA SER A 514 11.97 3.55 5.18
C SER A 514 12.85 2.60 6.01
N ALA A 515 12.36 2.05 7.14
CA ALA A 515 13.13 1.08 7.93
C ALA A 515 13.06 -0.33 7.34
N SER A 516 12.00 -0.64 6.58
CA SER A 516 11.82 -1.95 5.94
C SER A 516 12.78 -2.15 4.76
N GLU A 517 13.06 -1.09 4.00
CA GLU A 517 13.94 -1.13 2.82
C GLU A 517 15.41 -1.42 3.18
N ALA A 518 15.91 -0.89 4.31
CA ALA A 518 17.30 -1.08 4.73
C ALA A 518 17.56 -2.45 5.37
N ILE A 519 16.54 -3.06 6.01
CA ILE A 519 16.62 -4.40 6.61
C ILE A 519 16.48 -5.50 5.54
N ALA A 520 15.97 -5.17 4.35
CA ALA A 520 15.82 -6.09 3.21
C ALA A 520 17.15 -6.47 2.51
N VAL A 521 18.30 -5.93 2.93
CA VAL A 521 19.60 -6.34 2.40
C VAL A 521 20.00 -7.68 3.00
N THR A 522 19.64 -8.75 2.31
CA THR A 522 20.02 -10.11 2.70
C THR A 522 21.35 -10.50 2.05
N PRO A 523 22.13 -11.41 2.66
CA PRO A 523 23.27 -12.05 2.00
C PRO A 523 22.91 -12.61 0.62
N LEU A 524 21.71 -13.20 0.51
CA LEU A 524 21.16 -13.78 -0.72
C LEU A 524 20.99 -12.73 -1.82
N ALA A 525 20.40 -11.58 -1.50
CA ALA A 525 20.23 -10.49 -2.46
C ALA A 525 21.59 -9.93 -2.93
N ILE A 526 22.58 -9.85 -2.04
CA ILE A 526 23.94 -9.44 -2.39
C ILE A 526 24.55 -10.46 -3.34
N SER A 527 24.49 -11.75 -3.02
CA SER A 527 25.11 -12.79 -3.85
C SER A 527 24.49 -12.93 -5.23
N GLN A 528 23.18 -12.73 -5.36
CA GLN A 528 22.50 -12.79 -6.66
C GLN A 528 22.97 -11.70 -7.63
N GLN A 529 23.54 -10.60 -7.11
CA GLN A 529 24.09 -9.51 -7.92
C GLN A 529 25.61 -9.56 -8.06
N LEU A 530 26.28 -10.54 -7.44
CA LEU A 530 27.73 -10.70 -7.54
C LEU A 530 28.09 -11.88 -8.43
N GLU A 531 29.00 -11.62 -9.36
CA GLU A 531 29.68 -12.66 -10.13
C GLU A 531 30.79 -13.28 -9.28
N LEU A 532 30.38 -14.12 -8.33
CA LEU A 532 31.29 -14.94 -7.53
C LEU A 532 31.42 -16.33 -8.16
N ASP A 533 32.62 -16.89 -8.14
CA ASP A 533 32.80 -18.33 -8.38
C ASP A 533 32.28 -19.14 -7.18
N ASP A 534 32.12 -20.45 -7.36
CA ASP A 534 31.53 -21.33 -6.35
C ASP A 534 32.30 -21.29 -5.01
N ALA A 535 33.63 -21.19 -5.06
CA ALA A 535 34.47 -21.13 -3.87
C ALA A 535 34.23 -19.84 -3.08
N ALA A 536 34.22 -18.68 -3.74
CA ALA A 536 33.94 -17.39 -3.13
C ALA A 536 32.49 -17.29 -2.63
N ARG A 537 31.52 -17.90 -3.33
CA ARG A 537 30.12 -18.01 -2.84
C ARG A 537 30.05 -18.80 -1.55
N ILE A 538 30.70 -19.96 -1.49
CA ILE A 538 30.75 -20.82 -0.30
C ILE A 538 31.40 -20.07 0.87
N GLU A 539 32.52 -19.39 0.64
CA GLU A 539 33.22 -18.61 1.66
C GLU A 539 32.35 -17.47 2.19
N PHE A 540 31.73 -16.69 1.29
CA PHE A 540 30.82 -15.61 1.66
C PHE A 540 29.59 -16.12 2.44
N ALA A 541 28.96 -17.19 1.97
CA ALA A 541 27.84 -17.83 2.66
C ALA A 541 28.23 -18.29 4.08
N SER A 542 29.43 -18.83 4.23
CA SER A 542 29.98 -19.27 5.53
C SER A 542 30.17 -18.09 6.46
N ALA A 543 30.80 -17.02 5.97
CA ALA A 543 31.06 -15.83 6.75
C ALA A 543 29.76 -15.13 7.17
N CYS A 544 28.76 -15.05 6.29
CA CYS A 544 27.43 -14.55 6.61
C CYS A 544 26.76 -15.38 7.69
N ALA A 545 26.79 -16.71 7.58
CA ALA A 545 26.19 -17.59 8.58
C ALA A 545 26.84 -17.40 9.96
N VAL A 546 28.16 -17.36 10.05
CA VAL A 546 28.86 -17.12 11.33
C VAL A 546 28.49 -15.75 11.92
N ALA A 547 28.55 -14.70 11.09
CA ALA A 547 28.31 -13.34 11.54
C ALA A 547 26.85 -13.10 11.98
N LEU A 548 25.88 -13.62 11.23
CA LEU A 548 24.45 -13.49 11.54
C LEU A 548 24.03 -14.37 12.72
N SER A 549 24.60 -15.58 12.84
CA SER A 549 24.38 -16.45 14.00
C SER A 549 24.77 -15.75 15.30
N ALA A 550 25.90 -15.04 15.31
CA ALA A 550 26.38 -14.27 16.46
C ALA A 550 25.42 -13.13 16.86
N GLN A 551 24.63 -12.59 15.92
CA GLN A 551 23.68 -11.51 16.15
C GLN A 551 22.23 -11.99 16.37
N MET A 552 21.96 -13.28 16.16
CA MET A 552 20.60 -13.80 16.04
C MET A 552 19.73 -13.55 17.27
N SER A 553 20.26 -13.75 18.48
CA SER A 553 19.53 -13.47 19.72
C SER A 553 19.21 -11.99 19.90
N ALA A 554 20.13 -11.10 19.52
CA ALA A 554 19.90 -9.66 19.56
C ALA A 554 18.83 -9.24 18.56
N LEU A 555 18.92 -9.73 17.31
CA LEU A 555 17.94 -9.45 16.26
C LEU A 555 16.55 -9.98 16.62
N GLN A 556 16.44 -11.17 17.21
CA GLN A 556 15.18 -11.71 17.71
C GLN A 556 14.60 -10.85 18.84
N SER A 557 15.43 -10.39 19.77
CA SER A 557 14.99 -9.47 20.83
C SER A 557 14.48 -8.14 20.27
N ILE A 558 15.16 -7.60 19.25
CA ILE A 558 14.78 -6.37 18.55
C ILE A 558 13.45 -6.57 17.82
N ALA A 559 13.30 -7.66 17.05
CA ALA A 559 12.06 -7.98 16.35
C ALA A 559 10.88 -8.13 17.33
N ARG A 560 11.10 -8.82 18.46
CA ARG A 560 10.11 -8.97 19.54
C ARG A 560 9.70 -7.61 20.11
N ALA A 561 10.68 -6.80 20.50
CA ALA A 561 10.44 -5.51 21.13
C ALA A 561 9.75 -4.52 20.18
N ARG A 562 10.09 -4.54 18.88
CA ARG A 562 9.42 -3.73 17.86
C ARG A 562 8.00 -4.20 17.59
N TYR A 563 7.77 -5.50 17.52
CA TYR A 563 6.43 -6.04 17.34
C TYR A 563 5.52 -5.66 18.52
N GLU A 564 6.02 -5.81 19.74
CA GLU A 564 5.32 -5.39 20.95
C GLU A 564 5.12 -3.87 21.01
N GLY A 565 6.15 -3.09 20.68
CA GLY A 565 6.12 -1.62 20.64
C GLY A 565 5.09 -1.09 19.65
N ALA A 566 5.03 -1.65 18.44
CA ALA A 566 4.06 -1.30 17.43
C ALA A 566 2.61 -1.49 17.93
N ARG A 567 2.34 -2.59 18.64
CA ARG A 567 1.00 -2.91 19.16
C ARG A 567 0.61 -2.01 20.32
N ARG A 568 1.54 -1.76 21.24
CA ARG A 568 1.32 -0.80 22.34
C ARG A 568 1.14 0.63 21.79
N GLY A 569 1.91 1.02 20.77
CA GLY A 569 1.78 2.31 20.11
C GLY A 569 0.42 2.48 19.45
N GLU A 570 -0.09 1.46 18.75
CA GLU A 570 -1.44 1.46 18.19
C GLU A 570 -2.49 1.70 19.28
N PHE A 571 -2.41 1.02 20.42
CA PHE A 571 -3.30 1.25 21.55
C PHE A 571 -3.22 2.66 22.12
N VAL A 572 -2.01 3.20 22.32
CA VAL A 572 -1.83 4.57 22.82
C VAL A 572 -2.44 5.58 21.84
N TRP A 573 -2.31 5.35 20.54
CA TRP A 573 -2.96 6.18 19.52
C TRP A 573 -4.50 6.13 19.64
N TRP A 574 -5.07 4.95 19.83
CA TRP A 574 -6.51 4.83 20.06
C TRP A 574 -6.98 5.48 21.38
N GLU A 575 -6.24 5.28 22.47
CA GLU A 575 -6.50 5.93 23.77
C GLU A 575 -6.44 7.47 23.64
N SER A 576 -5.48 7.99 22.87
CA SER A 576 -5.36 9.43 22.57
C SER A 576 -6.56 10.00 21.83
N SER A 577 -7.18 9.19 20.96
CA SER A 577 -8.33 9.59 20.15
C SER A 577 -9.61 9.75 21.00
N GLY A 578 -9.65 9.10 22.17
CA GLY A 578 -10.82 9.03 23.04
C GLY A 578 -10.73 9.80 24.37
N SER A 579 -9.54 10.24 24.79
CA SER A 579 -9.34 10.84 26.12
C SER A 579 -9.25 12.38 26.12
N ASP A 580 -9.60 13.00 27.26
CA ASP A 580 -9.35 14.43 27.53
C ASP A 580 -7.85 14.77 27.62
N ASP A 581 -6.98 13.75 27.67
CA ASP A 581 -5.52 13.86 27.78
C ASP A 581 -4.82 13.38 26.48
N ALA A 582 -5.33 13.86 25.35
CA ALA A 582 -4.77 13.58 24.03
C ALA A 582 -3.27 13.92 23.94
N ASN A 583 -2.79 14.91 24.69
CA ASN A 583 -1.38 15.31 24.72
C ASN A 583 -0.48 14.25 25.38
N ALA A 584 -0.81 13.78 26.58
CA ALA A 584 0.02 12.75 27.22
C ALA A 584 0.01 11.43 26.43
N ALA A 585 -1.10 11.12 25.75
CA ALA A 585 -1.18 9.97 24.88
C ALA A 585 -0.39 10.18 23.57
N GLN A 586 -0.42 11.36 22.96
CA GLN A 586 0.43 11.73 21.83
C GLN A 586 1.93 11.65 22.20
N GLU A 587 2.33 12.11 23.39
CA GLU A 587 3.70 12.00 23.90
C GLU A 587 4.12 10.54 24.12
N ARG A 588 3.25 9.71 24.72
CA ARG A 588 3.47 8.27 24.87
C ARG A 588 3.61 7.58 23.51
N TYR A 589 2.80 7.96 22.53
CA TYR A 589 2.88 7.42 21.17
C TYR A 589 4.19 7.84 20.50
N ALA A 590 4.58 9.11 20.59
CA ALA A 590 5.84 9.62 20.07
C ALA A 590 7.05 8.91 20.72
N ALA A 591 7.01 8.68 22.03
CA ALA A 591 8.05 7.94 22.75
C ALA A 591 8.13 6.46 22.30
N SER A 592 7.00 5.81 22.07
CA SER A 592 6.95 4.45 21.50
C SER A 592 7.57 4.41 20.10
N GLN A 593 7.21 5.36 19.24
CA GLN A 593 7.75 5.48 17.89
C GLN A 593 9.27 5.74 17.90
N LEU A 594 9.75 6.57 18.83
CA LEU A 594 11.18 6.82 18.99
C LEU A 594 11.91 5.53 19.39
N LYS A 595 11.38 4.79 20.36
CA LYS A 595 11.94 3.51 20.80
C LYS A 595 11.98 2.49 19.66
N ASP A 596 10.90 2.38 18.88
CA ASP A 596 10.85 1.47 17.73
C ASP A 596 11.90 1.83 16.68
N ARG A 597 12.11 3.12 16.41
CA ARG A 597 13.17 3.61 15.52
C ARG A 597 14.57 3.32 16.05
N THR A 598 14.80 3.49 17.35
CA THR A 598 16.08 3.16 17.98
C THR A 598 16.38 1.67 17.81
N LEU A 599 15.42 0.80 18.13
CA LEU A 599 15.55 -0.65 17.96
C LEU A 599 15.78 -1.05 16.49
N ALA A 600 15.08 -0.42 15.55
CA ALA A 600 15.30 -0.64 14.12
C ALA A 600 16.73 -0.28 13.71
N THR A 601 17.24 0.86 14.21
CA THR A 601 18.60 1.33 13.96
C THR A 601 19.63 0.37 14.53
N GLU A 602 19.45 -0.09 15.77
CA GLU A 602 20.33 -1.07 16.41
C GLU A 602 20.40 -2.37 15.62
N GLY A 603 19.23 -2.87 15.16
CA GLY A 603 19.15 -4.08 14.33
C GLY A 603 19.88 -3.90 13.00
N MET A 604 19.63 -2.78 12.32
CA MET A 604 20.31 -2.45 11.06
C MET A 604 21.83 -2.35 11.23
N VAL A 605 22.32 -1.73 12.30
CA VAL A 605 23.75 -1.64 12.60
C VAL A 605 24.35 -3.04 12.81
N ALA A 606 23.68 -3.90 13.58
CA ALA A 606 24.14 -5.27 13.82
C ALA A 606 24.22 -6.09 12.52
N VAL A 607 23.19 -5.99 11.65
CA VAL A 607 23.14 -6.68 10.36
C VAL A 607 24.20 -6.14 9.41
N THR A 608 24.33 -4.81 9.33
CA THR A 608 25.32 -4.16 8.47
C THR A 608 26.74 -4.56 8.87
N ALA A 609 27.04 -4.59 10.17
CA ALA A 609 28.33 -5.03 10.68
C ALA A 609 28.60 -6.52 10.37
N ALA A 610 27.58 -7.37 10.51
CA ALA A 610 27.69 -8.79 10.16
C ALA A 610 27.96 -8.99 8.66
N LEU A 611 27.26 -8.24 7.80
CA LEU A 611 27.48 -8.26 6.36
C LEU A 611 28.84 -7.70 5.98
N ASP A 612 29.32 -6.61 6.60
CA ASP A 612 30.65 -6.06 6.35
C ASP A 612 31.76 -7.03 6.72
N ALA A 613 31.62 -7.71 7.87
CA ALA A 613 32.55 -8.76 8.27
C ALA A 613 32.57 -9.93 7.27
N ALA A 614 31.41 -10.31 6.74
CA ALA A 614 31.30 -11.35 5.73
C ALA A 614 31.85 -10.93 4.36
N LEU A 615 31.60 -9.69 3.95
CA LEU A 615 32.15 -9.14 2.71
C LEU A 615 33.67 -9.06 2.75
N ALA A 616 34.26 -8.80 3.91
CA ALA A 616 35.71 -8.75 4.08
C ALA A 616 36.43 -10.10 3.88
N THR A 617 35.70 -11.23 3.83
CA THR A 617 36.29 -12.54 3.52
C THR A 617 36.41 -12.77 2.01
N LEU A 618 35.77 -11.96 1.18
CA LEU A 618 35.89 -12.06 -0.28
C LEU A 618 37.30 -11.64 -0.76
N PRO A 619 37.74 -12.10 -1.94
CA PRO A 619 38.94 -11.57 -2.59
C PRO A 619 38.88 -10.05 -2.70
N ALA A 620 40.00 -9.35 -2.49
CA ALA A 620 40.03 -7.88 -2.48
C ALA A 620 39.42 -7.24 -3.74
N SER A 621 39.54 -7.88 -4.90
CA SER A 621 38.92 -7.46 -6.17
C SER A 621 37.39 -7.52 -6.17
N ALA A 622 36.78 -8.38 -5.33
CA ALA A 622 35.34 -8.55 -5.20
C ALA A 622 34.73 -7.73 -4.06
N VAL A 623 35.50 -7.38 -3.02
CA VAL A 623 35.03 -6.61 -1.85
C VAL A 623 34.41 -5.28 -2.26
N GLU A 624 35.06 -4.53 -3.16
CA GLU A 624 34.57 -3.21 -3.59
C GLU A 624 33.23 -3.33 -4.33
N ASN A 625 33.13 -4.29 -5.26
CA ASN A 625 31.88 -4.54 -5.99
C ASN A 625 30.76 -5.01 -5.05
N ALA A 626 31.07 -5.88 -4.10
CA ALA A 626 30.13 -6.38 -3.11
C ALA A 626 29.65 -5.30 -2.14
N THR A 627 30.56 -4.40 -1.72
CA THR A 627 30.22 -3.22 -0.94
C THR A 627 29.32 -2.26 -1.73
N ARG A 628 29.56 -2.11 -3.04
CA ARG A 628 28.71 -1.34 -3.93
C ARG A 628 27.31 -1.97 -4.08
N VAL A 629 27.21 -3.27 -4.33
CA VAL A 629 25.93 -4.02 -4.40
C VAL A 629 25.14 -3.87 -3.11
N LYS A 630 25.79 -4.07 -1.95
CA LYS A 630 25.17 -3.87 -0.63
C LYS A 630 24.57 -2.47 -0.50
N ARG A 631 25.32 -1.43 -0.89
CA ARG A 631 24.85 -0.03 -0.85
C ARG A 631 23.64 0.21 -1.77
N LYS A 632 23.65 -0.38 -2.97
CA LYS A 632 22.53 -0.32 -3.94
C LYS A 632 21.26 -0.95 -3.37
N LEU A 633 21.39 -2.13 -2.76
CA LEU A 633 20.29 -2.85 -2.14
C LEU A 633 19.74 -2.12 -0.89
N ALA A 634 20.62 -1.52 -0.09
CA ALA A 634 20.23 -0.81 1.14
C ALA A 634 19.45 0.49 0.89
N ASN A 635 19.56 1.06 -0.33
CA ASN A 635 19.01 2.38 -0.63
C ASN A 635 18.28 2.37 -1.98
N PRO A 636 17.22 1.56 -2.16
CA PRO A 636 16.54 1.43 -3.44
C PRO A 636 15.95 2.78 -3.90
N GLY A 637 15.44 3.63 -3.00
CA GLY A 637 14.95 4.97 -3.36
C GLY A 637 16.02 5.89 -3.99
N VAL A 638 17.31 5.60 -3.76
CA VAL A 638 18.43 6.27 -4.42
C VAL A 638 18.85 5.51 -5.68
N PHE A 639 19.07 4.20 -5.63
CA PHE A 639 19.69 3.46 -6.74
C PHE A 639 18.72 2.82 -7.74
N LYS A 640 17.41 2.71 -7.45
CA LYS A 640 16.39 2.21 -8.40
C LYS A 640 15.71 3.37 -9.12
N ASP A 641 16.48 4.13 -9.90
CA ASP A 641 15.90 5.14 -10.79
C ASP A 641 15.29 4.42 -12.01
N PRO A 642 13.98 4.54 -12.30
CA PRO A 642 13.39 3.95 -13.50
C PRO A 642 13.98 4.53 -14.80
N ARG A 643 14.76 5.61 -14.70
CA ARG A 643 15.45 6.30 -15.79
C ARG A 643 16.91 5.89 -15.94
N ASP A 644 17.38 4.95 -15.13
CA ASP A 644 18.75 4.43 -15.22
C ASP A 644 19.06 3.97 -16.65
N ALA A 645 20.18 4.45 -17.20
CA ALA A 645 20.61 4.08 -18.54
C ALA A 645 21.35 2.73 -18.59
N VAL A 646 21.81 2.18 -17.45
CA VAL A 646 22.60 0.94 -17.42
C VAL A 646 21.89 -0.23 -18.11
N PRO A 647 20.59 -0.52 -17.87
CA PRO A 647 19.91 -1.62 -18.56
C PRO A 647 19.89 -1.46 -20.09
N LEU A 648 19.70 -0.23 -20.59
CA LEU A 648 19.68 0.06 -22.02
C LEU A 648 21.07 -0.03 -22.65
N LEU A 649 22.11 0.43 -21.94
CA LEU A 649 23.50 0.32 -22.34
C LEU A 649 23.94 -1.15 -22.45
N ARG A 650 23.59 -2.00 -21.47
CA ARG A 650 23.88 -3.43 -21.50
C ARG A 650 23.11 -4.16 -22.60
N ALA A 651 21.83 -3.84 -22.79
CA ALA A 651 21.04 -4.37 -23.89
C ALA A 651 21.60 -3.97 -25.27
N ALA A 652 22.14 -2.76 -25.39
CA ALA A 652 22.82 -2.31 -26.61
C ALA A 652 24.12 -3.08 -26.87
N LEU A 653 24.92 -3.40 -25.84
CA LEU A 653 26.13 -4.22 -25.97
C LEU A 653 25.81 -5.67 -26.39
N ALA A 654 24.68 -6.20 -25.95
CA ALA A 654 24.22 -7.54 -26.29
C ALA A 654 23.68 -7.66 -27.73
N LEU A 655 23.55 -6.56 -28.48
CA LEU A 655 23.09 -6.61 -29.88
C LEU A 655 24.08 -7.34 -30.78
N GLU A 656 23.59 -8.40 -31.43
CA GLU A 656 24.33 -9.09 -32.48
C GLU A 656 24.50 -8.22 -33.73
N GLY A 657 25.68 -8.33 -34.35
CA GLY A 657 26.03 -7.64 -35.61
C GLY A 657 26.67 -6.26 -35.45
N LEU A 658 26.92 -5.81 -34.22
CA LEU A 658 27.73 -4.62 -33.96
C LEU A 658 29.21 -4.92 -34.21
N ASP A 659 29.90 -4.02 -34.92
CA ASP A 659 31.36 -4.07 -35.04
C ASP A 659 32.05 -3.72 -33.71
N GLU A 660 33.29 -4.17 -33.56
CA GLU A 660 34.08 -3.97 -32.33
C GLU A 660 34.31 -2.49 -32.00
N ALA A 661 34.33 -1.62 -33.01
CA ALA A 661 34.48 -0.18 -32.79
C ALA A 661 33.24 0.42 -32.11
N ARG A 662 32.03 0.06 -32.57
CA ARG A 662 30.77 0.49 -31.94
C ARG A 662 30.60 -0.12 -30.55
N LYS A 663 30.95 -1.40 -30.36
CA LYS A 663 30.95 -2.02 -29.03
C LYS A 663 31.86 -1.27 -28.06
N GLY A 664 33.11 -1.01 -28.43
CA GLY A 664 34.05 -0.26 -27.60
C GLY A 664 33.56 1.17 -27.28
N GLN A 665 32.84 1.82 -28.19
CA GLN A 665 32.20 3.12 -27.90
C GLN A 665 31.06 3.01 -26.88
N ILE A 666 30.22 1.97 -26.97
CA ILE A 666 29.14 1.74 -26.01
C ILE A 666 29.71 1.36 -24.63
N GLU A 667 30.76 0.54 -24.58
CA GLU A 667 31.48 0.20 -23.34
C GLU A 667 32.06 1.44 -22.67
N ALA A 668 32.66 2.35 -23.44
CA ALA A 668 33.17 3.62 -22.92
C ALA A 668 32.05 4.49 -22.31
N VAL A 669 30.90 4.59 -22.98
CA VAL A 669 29.73 5.32 -22.45
C VAL A 669 29.19 4.64 -21.20
N LEU A 670 29.13 3.32 -21.16
CA LEU A 670 28.68 2.56 -19.99
C LEU A 670 29.59 2.81 -18.79
N ALA A 671 30.90 2.70 -18.97
CA ALA A 671 31.88 2.92 -17.90
C ALA A 671 31.84 4.37 -17.37
N GLU A 672 31.77 5.36 -18.26
CA GLU A 672 31.64 6.77 -17.87
C GLU A 672 30.34 7.01 -17.08
N TYR A 673 29.23 6.48 -17.59
CA TYR A 673 27.92 6.66 -16.96
C TYR A 673 27.82 5.97 -15.61
N GLU A 674 28.25 4.72 -15.48
CA GLU A 674 28.24 3.98 -14.21
C GLU A 674 29.03 4.72 -13.12
N MET A 675 30.24 5.22 -13.45
CA MET A 675 31.05 6.02 -12.53
C MET A 675 30.32 7.30 -12.08
N LEU A 676 29.76 8.07 -13.02
CA LEU A 676 29.07 9.32 -12.71
C LEU A 676 27.73 9.09 -11.99
N TYR A 677 27.08 7.96 -12.23
CA TYR A 677 25.84 7.56 -11.57
C TYR A 677 26.11 7.17 -10.13
N ASP A 678 27.12 6.32 -9.90
CA ASP A 678 27.52 5.88 -8.56
C ASP A 678 27.97 7.10 -7.71
N ASP A 679 28.78 8.03 -8.26
CA ASP A 679 29.18 9.28 -7.57
C ASP A 679 27.98 10.17 -7.19
N ALA A 680 27.00 10.34 -8.09
CA ALA A 680 25.79 11.10 -7.78
C ALA A 680 24.99 10.45 -6.66
N CYS A 681 24.83 9.12 -6.71
CA CYS A 681 24.12 8.38 -5.69
C CYS A 681 24.84 8.42 -4.33
N GLU A 682 26.17 8.34 -4.31
CA GLU A 682 26.95 8.49 -3.07
C GLU A 682 26.77 9.86 -2.42
N LYS A 683 26.78 10.94 -3.22
CA LYS A 683 26.48 12.29 -2.72
C LYS A 683 25.05 12.41 -2.22
N MET A 684 24.09 11.78 -2.89
CA MET A 684 22.70 11.73 -2.43
C MET A 684 22.56 11.00 -1.09
N LEU A 685 23.29 9.90 -0.87
CA LEU A 685 23.30 9.20 0.42
C LEU A 685 23.84 10.07 1.56
N GLN A 686 24.89 10.87 1.29
CA GLN A 686 25.44 11.82 2.27
C GLN A 686 24.44 12.94 2.63
N LEU A 687 23.48 13.21 1.75
CA LEU A 687 22.45 14.23 1.89
C LEU A 687 21.08 13.66 2.25
N ALA A 688 20.97 12.34 2.46
CA ALA A 688 19.72 11.67 2.72
C ALA A 688 18.95 12.40 3.85
N PRO A 689 17.66 12.71 3.64
CA PRO A 689 16.93 13.58 4.53
C PRO A 689 16.91 13.01 5.94
N VAL A 690 17.38 13.80 6.90
CA VAL A 690 17.24 13.51 8.32
C VAL A 690 15.76 13.62 8.68
N VAL A 691 15.28 12.70 9.51
CA VAL A 691 13.89 12.68 9.97
C VAL A 691 13.50 14.05 10.54
N ILE A 692 12.41 14.62 10.03
CA ILE A 692 11.85 15.87 10.57
C ILE A 692 11.33 15.57 11.98
N GLU A 693 11.92 16.22 12.98
CA GLU A 693 11.41 16.18 14.36
C GLU A 693 10.31 17.23 14.54
N ALA A 694 9.28 16.90 15.31
CA ALA A 694 8.13 17.80 15.54
C ALA A 694 8.53 19.14 16.18
N ASN A 695 9.71 19.23 16.80
CA ASN A 695 10.23 20.40 17.51
C ASN A 695 11.52 20.96 16.91
N MET A 696 11.75 20.80 15.60
CA MET A 696 12.95 21.35 14.95
C MET A 696 13.03 22.87 15.12
N THR A 697 14.23 23.36 15.46
CA THR A 697 14.52 24.79 15.49
C THR A 697 14.46 25.38 14.07
N SER A 698 14.28 26.69 13.96
CA SER A 698 14.32 27.40 12.66
C SER A 698 15.64 27.14 11.89
N GLU A 699 16.76 27.06 12.61
CA GLU A 699 18.07 26.75 12.04
C GLU A 699 18.14 25.29 11.54
N ALA A 700 17.65 24.34 12.32
CA ALA A 700 17.57 22.94 11.92
C ALA A 700 16.66 22.78 10.67
N TRP A 701 15.55 23.52 10.61
CA TRP A 701 14.67 23.55 9.45
C TRP A 701 15.35 24.11 8.20
N ALA A 702 16.10 25.21 8.32
CA ALA A 702 16.88 25.78 7.21
C ALA A 702 17.99 24.83 6.70
N ALA A 703 18.66 24.11 7.61
CA ALA A 703 19.63 23.08 7.25
C ALA A 703 18.95 21.90 6.52
N TYR A 704 17.77 21.47 6.99
CA TYR A 704 16.97 20.44 6.34
C TYR A 704 16.53 20.83 4.92
N THR A 705 16.01 22.04 4.74
CA THR A 705 15.57 22.51 3.40
C THR A 705 16.75 22.62 2.44
N THR A 706 17.90 23.12 2.90
CA THR A 706 19.13 23.20 2.10
C THR A 706 19.60 21.82 1.64
N ARG A 707 19.65 20.83 2.56
CA ARG A 707 19.99 19.44 2.20
C ARG A 707 19.00 18.84 1.21
N THR A 708 17.70 19.08 1.42
CA THR A 708 16.64 18.56 0.54
C THR A 708 16.73 19.16 -0.87
N MET A 709 16.98 20.47 -0.99
CA MET A 709 17.18 21.11 -2.29
C MET A 709 18.41 20.54 -3.02
N GLU A 710 19.51 20.31 -2.29
CA GLU A 710 20.71 19.72 -2.87
C GLU A 710 20.50 18.25 -3.29
N PHE A 711 19.74 17.48 -2.51
CA PHE A 711 19.35 16.11 -2.86
C PHE A 711 18.53 16.07 -4.16
N GLU A 712 17.50 16.94 -4.29
CA GLU A 712 16.69 17.04 -5.50
C GLU A 712 17.50 17.53 -6.71
N ARG A 713 18.47 18.44 -6.49
CA ARG A 713 19.41 18.89 -7.53
C ARG A 713 20.24 17.72 -8.07
N LEU A 714 20.80 16.88 -7.19
CA LEU A 714 21.55 15.68 -7.59
C LEU A 714 20.68 14.64 -8.30
N LYS A 715 19.44 14.45 -7.84
CA LYS A 715 18.46 13.57 -8.49
C LYS A 715 18.12 14.05 -9.91
N PHE A 716 18.03 15.36 -10.12
CA PHE A 716 17.87 15.97 -11.43
C PHE A 716 19.11 15.74 -12.31
N GLU A 717 20.31 16.06 -11.82
CA GLU A 717 21.57 15.84 -12.56
C GLU A 717 21.76 14.37 -12.98
N ARG A 718 21.45 13.42 -12.09
CA ARG A 718 21.48 11.99 -12.39
C ARG A 718 20.56 11.64 -13.55
N GLY A 719 19.36 12.19 -13.59
CA GLY A 719 18.41 12.06 -14.70
C GLY A 719 18.94 12.65 -16.01
N GLU A 720 19.58 13.82 -15.96
CA GLU A 720 20.20 14.44 -17.14
C GLU A 720 21.37 13.60 -17.69
N ARG A 721 22.21 13.05 -16.80
CA ARG A 721 23.30 12.14 -17.18
C ARG A 721 22.77 10.89 -17.86
N ALA A 722 21.67 10.32 -17.35
CA ALA A 722 21.02 9.17 -17.97
C ALA A 722 20.50 9.51 -19.38
N ALA A 723 19.81 10.64 -19.54
CA ALA A 723 19.35 11.12 -20.83
C ALA A 723 20.50 11.35 -21.83
N LYS A 724 21.64 11.89 -21.36
CA LYS A 724 22.85 12.09 -22.17
C LYS A 724 23.48 10.76 -22.59
N ALA A 725 23.57 9.77 -21.70
CA ALA A 725 24.05 8.43 -22.03
C ALA A 725 23.14 7.74 -23.06
N ILE A 726 21.82 7.80 -22.86
CA ILE A 726 20.82 7.25 -23.78
C ILE A 726 20.87 7.91 -25.17
N SER A 727 21.03 9.24 -25.21
CA SER A 727 21.22 9.97 -26.47
C SER A 727 22.51 9.55 -27.19
N SER A 728 23.59 9.34 -26.42
CA SER A 728 24.89 8.93 -26.94
C SER A 728 24.82 7.53 -27.58
N ILE A 729 24.17 6.55 -26.92
CA ILE A 729 24.03 5.21 -27.51
C ILE A 729 23.16 5.21 -28.77
N ARG A 730 22.09 6.02 -28.82
CA ARG A 730 21.26 6.15 -30.04
C ARG A 730 22.08 6.68 -31.22
N ARG A 731 23.00 7.61 -30.96
CA ARG A 731 23.90 8.13 -31.99
C ARG A 731 24.89 7.06 -32.47
N ILE A 732 25.42 6.24 -31.57
CA ILE A 732 26.37 5.16 -31.89
C ILE A 732 25.68 4.04 -32.69
N LEU A 733 24.49 3.61 -32.25
CA LEU A 733 23.71 2.55 -32.90
C LEU A 733 23.07 3.01 -34.22
N GLY A 734 22.73 4.30 -34.34
CA GLY A 734 21.92 4.80 -35.43
C GLY A 734 20.45 4.33 -35.34
N LYS A 735 19.63 4.77 -36.29
CA LYS A 735 18.17 4.57 -36.23
C LYS A 735 17.75 3.09 -36.26
N THR A 736 18.39 2.29 -37.12
CA THR A 736 17.99 0.89 -37.34
C THR A 736 18.31 0.02 -36.14
N ASP A 737 19.54 0.04 -35.63
CA ASP A 737 19.93 -0.79 -34.48
C ASP A 737 19.32 -0.26 -33.17
N ALA A 738 19.10 1.04 -33.02
CA ALA A 738 18.42 1.59 -31.84
C ALA A 738 16.97 1.10 -31.70
N MET A 739 16.28 0.77 -32.80
CA MET A 739 14.94 0.16 -32.75
C MET A 739 14.95 -1.30 -32.29
N ARG A 740 16.11 -1.97 -32.34
CA ARG A 740 16.27 -3.36 -31.90
C ARG A 740 16.56 -3.49 -30.41
N VAL A 741 16.94 -2.39 -29.73
CA VAL A 741 17.14 -2.39 -28.27
C VAL A 741 15.79 -2.17 -27.59
N PRO A 742 15.27 -3.15 -26.81
CA PRO A 742 14.01 -2.99 -26.08
C PRO A 742 14.03 -1.76 -25.17
N GLY A 743 12.94 -0.99 -25.15
CA GLY A 743 12.81 0.24 -24.36
C GLY A 743 13.57 1.47 -24.91
N LEU A 744 14.60 1.28 -25.74
CA LEU A 744 15.39 2.40 -26.27
C LEU A 744 14.62 3.21 -27.32
N ALA A 745 13.76 2.60 -28.12
CA ALA A 745 12.98 3.30 -29.16
C ALA A 745 11.91 4.24 -28.56
N GLY A 746 11.25 3.81 -27.47
CA GLY A 746 10.18 4.54 -26.80
C GLY A 746 10.66 5.70 -25.91
N TYR A 747 11.96 5.80 -25.64
CA TYR A 747 12.53 6.81 -24.75
C TYR A 747 12.55 8.21 -25.40
N GLN A 748 11.42 8.91 -25.51
CA GLN A 748 11.44 10.25 -26.12
C GLN A 748 12.28 11.22 -25.28
N SER A 749 13.15 11.99 -25.95
CA SER A 749 14.00 13.01 -25.35
C SER A 749 13.14 14.14 -24.79
N GLY A 750 12.64 13.99 -23.57
CA GLY A 750 11.84 15.01 -22.88
C GLY A 750 11.00 14.48 -21.72
N THR A 751 10.46 13.26 -21.81
CA THR A 751 9.59 12.68 -20.76
C THR A 751 10.35 11.83 -19.75
N GLY A 752 11.52 11.31 -20.15
CA GLY A 752 12.35 10.49 -19.27
C GLY A 752 11.62 9.25 -18.74
N GLN A 753 10.60 8.73 -19.42
CA GLN A 753 9.97 7.46 -19.06
C GLN A 753 9.88 6.55 -20.29
N PRO A 754 10.20 5.25 -20.15
CA PRO A 754 9.90 4.27 -21.20
C PRO A 754 8.37 4.20 -21.36
N GLN A 755 7.88 4.29 -22.60
CA GLN A 755 6.46 4.02 -22.88
C GLN A 755 6.18 2.56 -22.50
N GLY A 756 5.25 2.34 -21.57
CA GLY A 756 4.86 1.00 -21.13
C GLY A 756 4.50 0.12 -22.34
N GLN A 757 5.17 -1.01 -22.45
CA GLN A 757 4.86 -2.09 -23.41
C GLN A 757 4.01 -3.14 -22.73
#